data_AF-A0A1G1FD08-F1
#
_entry.id   AF-A0A1G1FD08-F1
#
_cell.length_a   1.000
_cell.length_b   1.000
_cell.length_c   1.000
_cell.angle_alpha   90.00
_cell.angle_beta   90.00
_cell.angle_gamma   90.00
#
_symmetry.space_group_name_H-M   'P 1'
#
loop_
_entity.id
_entity.type
_entity.pdbx_description
1 polymer ?
#
loop_
_entity_poly.entity_id
_entity_poly.type
_entity_poly.pdbx_seq_one_letter_code
_entity_poly.pdbx_strand_id
1 'polypeptide(L)'
;MPALLLSIMFFFCISGAASAGHIQLNSYSIDVKGQEPTVPADLEPLVDGKFKKWIVQFTGSVQEADKKTLVDLGCRVGDYLPDFAFIVTMDNKTRKKVEKLSFVNGIVRYKPAYKIDKRLKNDSGEVLVEQGKKIRLIVKLDGKDNQSIVLSETHKKKGAVLDVSGDMVRVEVGQADITHFAQIEEVLWIEEAMDLQLLNDTSKWTIQTYVSGDTRIWDKGLHGEGQIVGIGDSGLDYDMPWFRDPAGTAIGPLHRKIVGYDTTYGDDYDSNTGHGTHVAGTVGGDRTPMDGLSNANGMAPKSRFFMQDITPAGNEPYVFPPSDVGLMFIKAYDAGARLHTNSWGGDGSTYNSMCMSADRFMWDHPDFLALFANGNTGSSTGTVGYPASAKNVVSVGATENGASAENVASFSSNGPTADGRIKPTVTAPGVAIISADSDGLKNSNNSGTIAMSGTSMATPTTAGAAALVRQYYTEGHYPSGTASSADAFIPSAALIKATLVNSAQNMIGNYTDASIPSTGQGWGRINLSNTLTFSGDTKTLTVINSTAGLATGDSISQTYFSQGDQPLKATLVWTDYPGTVGAAKALVNDLDLTVTAPDGGATYLGNVFSGGASATGGSTDRLNVEEQVLIATPAQGNYTVTVKGYNVPNGPQPFALVVTGASAVTSKGMLSLNKGRYNGSGNVVIRLSDLDLNRDTTAAEEVVVTVSSSSEPFGEQVRLVETGSDTAIFTGSISLSAAAPVAGDGIVEVTAGDTLTATYDDANDGTGSPATAKATSLIDMVPPSISAVSVLSVGESSSVVTWNTEEPANSSVNYGTTPDRGAVTSVAGLVTQHTLALSSLAEGRIYYFSVASTDEAGNTAVDDSGGSLYTFTTQNAPPSLTVYSSNGTATQAETTTVYGTAKDYSGIASVTVNGVPASYRSSDGYYELAVALVLGDNTFAVAATDGAGNVQRLTLTVKRLPQPDLTMVALADPESGVTGGEVTISNTVTAAPTGGNAGSFYVGIYLSTDATITTADTLLGLRYLTSLSAGEAIAHDTSALIPTSLKPGIYYLGAIADYKNSVIESDETNNVLLGGQFTVIGPDLTVSAVSGPASSGTNANIAISTTVAASASGGNAGSFDMNIYLSTDSTITTSDRKIGFRSFTGMAAGATSTADTVANIPVGIPPGTYYIGAIVDIYNWVTESDETNNSFVGNQITLVGPDLAMSAVSEPAQGGTNGTLTVTNTVSAAADAGNVTSFSVGF
;
A
#
# COMPACT_ATOMS: atom_id res chain seq x y z
N MET A 1 -10.24 -52.68 33.28
CA MET A 1 -11.55 -52.99 32.65
C MET A 1 -12.60 -53.11 33.75
N PRO A 2 -13.88 -52.68 33.61
CA PRO A 2 -14.55 -51.70 32.74
C PRO A 2 -15.55 -50.75 33.50
N ALA A 3 -16.27 -49.86 32.76
CA ALA A 3 -17.57 -49.19 33.04
C ALA A 3 -17.69 -48.06 34.12
N LEU A 4 -18.58 -47.04 34.09
CA LEU A 4 -19.43 -46.32 33.12
C LEU A 4 -20.29 -45.29 33.94
N LEU A 5 -20.49 -44.05 33.43
CA LEU A 5 -21.66 -43.13 33.61
C LEU A 5 -22.06 -42.45 34.97
N LEU A 6 -22.15 -41.11 34.97
CA LEU A 6 -23.40 -40.27 35.17
C LEU A 6 -23.09 -38.75 35.02
N SER A 7 -23.46 -38.09 33.91
CA SER A 7 -24.60 -37.13 33.72
C SER A 7 -24.24 -35.63 33.92
N ILE A 8 -24.13 -34.81 32.86
CA ILE A 8 -25.14 -34.07 32.04
C ILE A 8 -25.57 -32.69 32.60
N MET A 9 -25.19 -31.65 31.83
CA MET A 9 -25.78 -30.32 31.59
C MET A 9 -26.20 -29.40 32.76
N PHE A 10 -25.64 -28.18 32.75
CA PHE A 10 -26.46 -26.95 32.66
C PHE A 10 -25.68 -25.83 31.96
N PHE A 11 -26.25 -25.35 30.86
CA PHE A 11 -25.87 -24.11 30.16
C PHE A 11 -26.76 -22.99 30.73
N PHE A 12 -26.20 -21.83 31.07
CA PHE A 12 -26.89 -20.55 30.92
C PHE A 12 -25.88 -19.40 30.77
N CYS A 13 -26.18 -18.54 29.81
CA CYS A 13 -25.46 -17.36 29.35
C CYS A 13 -24.91 -16.46 30.48
N ILE A 14 -23.68 -15.95 30.30
CA ILE A 14 -23.30 -14.60 30.73
C ILE A 14 -22.48 -13.95 29.61
N SER A 15 -22.87 -12.72 29.33
CA SER A 15 -22.28 -11.66 28.52
C SER A 15 -20.74 -11.60 28.46
N GLY A 16 -20.24 -10.96 27.41
CA GLY A 16 -18.83 -10.61 27.24
C GLY A 16 -18.18 -10.02 28.49
N ALA A 17 -17.00 -10.54 28.82
CA ALA A 17 -16.05 -9.95 29.72
C ALA A 17 -14.65 -10.27 29.19
N ALA A 18 -13.82 -9.23 29.05
CA ALA A 18 -12.40 -9.38 28.77
C ALA A 18 -11.75 -10.39 29.72
N SER A 19 -10.74 -11.12 29.26
CA SER A 19 -9.86 -11.92 30.10
C SER A 19 -9.25 -11.02 31.17
N ALA A 20 -9.84 -10.99 32.37
CA ALA A 20 -9.46 -10.06 33.41
C ALA A 20 -8.16 -10.53 34.07
N GLY A 21 -7.02 -9.93 33.68
CA GLY A 21 -5.74 -10.09 34.38
C GLY A 21 -4.59 -10.69 33.57
N HIS A 22 -4.75 -10.97 32.28
CA HIS A 22 -3.65 -11.46 31.44
C HIS A 22 -3.30 -10.50 30.29
N ILE A 23 -2.02 -10.47 29.91
CA ILE A 23 -1.47 -9.77 28.74
C ILE A 23 -0.67 -10.77 27.90
N GLN A 24 -0.95 -10.84 26.61
CA GLN A 24 -0.18 -11.65 25.66
C GLN A 24 0.93 -10.84 25.00
N LEU A 25 2.18 -11.27 25.16
CA LEU A 25 3.34 -10.81 24.41
C LEU A 25 3.85 -11.93 23.50
N ASN A 26 4.55 -11.59 22.42
CA ASN A 26 5.03 -12.53 21.39
C ASN A 26 5.72 -13.80 21.96
N SER A 27 6.39 -13.71 23.11
CA SER A 27 7.05 -14.85 23.77
C SER A 27 6.48 -15.26 25.14
N TYR A 28 5.52 -14.52 25.71
CA TYR A 28 5.06 -14.74 27.09
C TYR A 28 3.59 -14.36 27.28
N SER A 29 2.85 -15.19 28.01
CA SER A 29 1.57 -14.84 28.62
C SER A 29 1.83 -14.36 30.05
N ILE A 30 1.47 -13.12 30.37
CA ILE A 30 1.74 -12.52 31.67
C ILE A 30 0.44 -12.37 32.44
N ASP A 31 0.37 -12.94 33.64
CA ASP A 31 -0.66 -12.59 34.64
C ASP A 31 -0.24 -11.31 35.38
N VAL A 32 -0.97 -10.22 35.18
CA VAL A 32 -0.65 -8.92 35.81
C VAL A 32 -1.11 -8.81 37.26
N LYS A 33 -1.86 -9.81 37.77
CA LYS A 33 -2.34 -9.89 39.16
C LYS A 33 -1.78 -11.10 39.93
N GLY A 34 -1.25 -12.10 39.23
CA GLY A 34 -0.78 -13.37 39.79
C GLY A 34 0.73 -13.60 39.67
N GLN A 35 1.14 -14.86 39.47
CA GLN A 35 2.55 -15.21 39.34
C GLN A 35 3.02 -14.99 37.91
N GLU A 36 3.98 -14.08 37.73
CA GLU A 36 4.67 -13.86 36.47
C GLU A 36 5.35 -15.15 35.98
N PRO A 37 5.43 -15.37 34.66
CA PRO A 37 6.17 -16.50 34.12
C PRO A 37 7.65 -16.43 34.55
N THR A 38 8.21 -17.58 34.95
CA THR A 38 9.64 -17.71 35.23
C THR A 38 10.43 -17.41 33.95
N VAL A 39 11.44 -16.54 34.05
CA VAL A 39 12.34 -16.22 32.95
C VAL A 39 13.77 -16.63 33.31
N PRO A 40 14.68 -16.80 32.31
CA PRO A 40 16.08 -17.08 32.57
C PRO A 40 16.73 -16.04 33.49
N ALA A 41 17.65 -16.48 34.34
CA ALA A 41 18.22 -15.66 35.41
C ALA A 41 19.03 -14.44 34.91
N ASP A 42 19.61 -14.52 33.71
CA ASP A 42 20.33 -13.45 33.02
C ASP A 42 19.41 -12.47 32.27
N LEU A 43 18.13 -12.80 32.17
CA LEU A 43 17.06 -11.96 31.62
C LEU A 43 16.07 -11.47 32.69
N GLU A 44 16.35 -11.77 33.96
CA GLU A 44 15.80 -11.03 35.10
C GLU A 44 16.52 -9.67 35.24
N PRO A 45 15.86 -8.63 35.76
CA PRO A 45 16.48 -7.33 35.98
C PRO A 45 17.70 -7.42 36.92
N LEU A 46 18.89 -7.06 36.44
CA LEU A 46 20.17 -7.27 37.15
C LEU A 46 20.35 -6.42 38.43
N VAL A 47 19.60 -5.32 38.62
CA VAL A 47 19.66 -4.45 39.81
C VAL A 47 18.27 -3.90 40.14
N ASP A 48 17.76 -4.18 41.35
CA ASP A 48 16.46 -3.67 41.78
C ASP A 48 16.50 -2.13 41.94
N GLY A 49 15.62 -1.42 41.23
CA GLY A 49 15.52 0.04 41.22
C GLY A 49 16.13 0.78 40.01
N LYS A 50 16.84 0.09 39.11
CA LYS A 50 17.28 0.69 37.81
C LYS A 50 16.20 0.64 36.72
N PHE A 51 15.42 -0.44 36.69
CA PHE A 51 14.31 -0.60 35.75
C PHE A 51 13.07 0.15 36.27
N LYS A 52 12.62 1.12 35.48
CA LYS A 52 11.46 1.98 35.75
C LYS A 52 10.30 1.69 34.80
N LYS A 53 10.44 0.79 33.84
CA LYS A 53 9.36 0.36 32.94
C LYS A 53 8.50 -0.73 33.54
N TRP A 54 7.20 -0.51 33.48
CA TRP A 54 6.14 -1.40 33.97
C TRP A 54 5.10 -1.56 32.89
N ILE A 55 4.42 -2.71 32.85
CA ILE A 55 3.17 -2.82 32.13
C ILE A 55 2.04 -2.52 33.12
N VAL A 56 1.20 -1.55 32.81
CA VAL A 56 0.01 -1.17 33.60
C VAL A 56 -1.22 -1.54 32.80
N GLN A 57 -1.98 -2.54 33.27
CA GLN A 57 -3.26 -2.91 32.68
C GLN A 57 -4.39 -2.14 33.35
N PHE A 58 -5.34 -1.66 32.57
CA PHE A 58 -6.52 -0.93 33.03
C PHE A 58 -7.71 -1.88 33.17
N THR A 59 -8.69 -1.54 34.00
CA THR A 59 -9.86 -2.39 34.28
C THR A 59 -10.88 -2.44 33.13
N GLY A 60 -10.70 -1.60 32.11
CA GLY A 60 -11.52 -1.51 30.90
C GLY A 60 -10.93 -0.52 29.90
N SER A 61 -11.76 -0.07 28.95
CA SER A 61 -11.35 0.92 27.93
C SER A 61 -10.67 2.14 28.55
N VAL A 62 -9.42 2.38 28.17
CA VAL A 62 -8.58 3.44 28.75
C VAL A 62 -9.14 4.82 28.42
N GLN A 63 -9.44 5.62 29.45
CA GLN A 63 -9.89 7.01 29.26
C GLN A 63 -8.71 7.98 29.29
N GLU A 64 -8.83 9.11 28.59
CA GLU A 64 -7.81 10.18 28.64
C GLU A 64 -7.58 10.72 30.07
N ALA A 65 -8.65 10.79 30.87
CA ALA A 65 -8.56 11.20 32.28
C ALA A 65 -7.71 10.22 33.12
N ASP A 66 -7.74 8.92 32.79
CA ASP A 66 -6.98 7.89 33.48
C ASP A 66 -5.49 8.02 33.13
N LYS A 67 -5.17 8.21 31.84
CA LYS A 67 -3.80 8.49 31.38
C LYS A 67 -3.25 9.79 31.99
N LYS A 68 -4.08 10.84 32.04
CA LYS A 68 -3.71 12.11 32.69
C LYS A 68 -3.41 11.90 34.17
N THR A 69 -4.20 11.09 34.88
CA THR A 69 -3.97 10.78 36.29
C THR A 69 -2.64 10.05 36.51
N LEU A 70 -2.24 9.15 35.59
CA LEU A 70 -0.91 8.54 35.64
C LEU A 70 0.19 9.59 35.45
N VAL A 71 0.05 10.48 34.46
CA VAL A 71 1.02 11.55 34.20
C VAL A 71 1.14 12.51 35.40
N ASP A 72 0.03 12.90 36.01
CA ASP A 72 -0.01 13.79 37.19
C ASP A 72 0.66 13.14 38.42
N LEU A 73 0.73 11.80 38.48
CA LEU A 73 1.46 11.05 39.50
C LEU A 73 2.97 10.95 39.23
N GLY A 74 3.44 11.45 38.08
CA GLY A 74 4.84 11.41 37.66
C GLY A 74 5.19 10.22 36.77
N CYS A 75 4.19 9.55 36.18
CA CYS A 75 4.43 8.50 35.18
C CYS A 75 4.65 9.11 33.78
N ARG A 76 5.42 8.43 32.94
CA ARG A 76 5.39 8.63 31.49
C ARG A 76 4.69 7.44 30.84
N VAL A 77 3.54 7.68 30.22
CA VAL A 77 2.82 6.66 29.46
C VAL A 77 3.52 6.47 28.12
N GLY A 78 3.99 5.26 27.84
CA GLY A 78 4.66 4.86 26.59
C GLY A 78 3.73 4.05 25.69
N ASP A 79 4.26 3.00 25.07
CA ASP A 79 3.54 2.23 24.05
C ASP A 79 2.33 1.47 24.61
N TYR A 80 1.25 1.44 23.84
CA TYR A 80 0.07 0.65 24.14
C TYR A 80 0.32 -0.83 23.90
N LEU A 81 -0.19 -1.68 24.79
CA LEU A 81 -0.29 -3.12 24.65
C LEU A 81 -1.78 -3.50 24.61
N PRO A 82 -2.20 -4.47 23.78
CA PRO A 82 -3.55 -5.02 23.80
C PRO A 82 -4.02 -5.43 25.21
N ASP A 83 -5.33 -5.62 25.37
CA ASP A 83 -5.97 -5.89 26.68
C ASP A 83 -5.89 -4.69 27.65
N PHE A 84 -6.06 -3.48 27.12
CA PHE A 84 -6.11 -2.22 27.86
C PHE A 84 -4.84 -1.94 28.68
N ALA A 85 -3.65 -2.21 28.15
CA ALA A 85 -2.40 -2.04 28.89
C ALA A 85 -1.44 -1.04 28.24
N PHE A 86 -0.52 -0.48 29.02
CA PHE A 86 0.54 0.39 28.51
C PHE A 86 1.89 0.04 29.14
N ILE A 87 2.98 0.20 28.39
CA ILE A 87 4.32 0.29 28.96
C ILE A 87 4.47 1.69 29.58
N VAL A 88 4.55 1.77 30.89
CA VAL A 88 4.59 3.00 31.68
C VAL A 88 5.93 3.09 32.41
N THR A 89 6.62 4.22 32.24
CA THR A 89 7.85 4.52 32.97
C THR A 89 7.51 5.24 34.28
N MET A 90 7.85 4.64 35.42
CA MET A 90 7.64 5.18 36.77
C MET A 90 8.56 4.54 37.81
N ASP A 91 8.88 5.26 38.89
CA ASP A 91 9.66 4.70 39.99
C ASP A 91 8.82 3.77 40.91
N ASN A 92 9.49 2.98 41.75
CA ASN A 92 8.82 2.07 42.69
C ASN A 92 7.85 2.78 43.65
N LYS A 93 8.14 4.04 44.01
CA LYS A 93 7.29 4.83 44.91
C LYS A 93 5.98 5.24 44.21
N THR A 94 6.07 5.58 42.93
CA THR A 94 4.96 5.98 42.07
C THR A 94 4.13 4.76 41.67
N ARG A 95 4.75 3.62 41.36
CA ARG A 95 4.03 2.34 41.14
C ARG A 95 3.08 2.00 42.29
N LYS A 96 3.51 2.17 43.55
CA LYS A 96 2.66 1.93 44.74
C LYS A 96 1.48 2.90 44.86
N LYS A 97 1.52 4.05 44.20
CA LYS A 97 0.40 4.99 44.12
C LYS A 97 -0.53 4.60 42.96
N VAL A 98 0.04 4.27 41.80
CA VAL A 98 -0.69 3.83 40.59
C VAL A 98 -1.49 2.57 40.85
N GLU A 99 -0.93 1.61 41.60
CA GLU A 99 -1.61 0.37 41.99
C GLU A 99 -2.89 0.57 42.81
N LYS A 100 -3.06 1.75 43.43
CA LYS A 100 -4.25 2.07 44.23
C LYS A 100 -5.35 2.77 43.41
N LEU A 101 -5.09 3.08 42.14
CA LEU A 101 -6.06 3.75 41.28
C LEU A 101 -7.15 2.75 40.88
N SER A 102 -8.41 3.18 40.97
CA SER A 102 -9.57 2.32 40.73
C SER A 102 -9.68 1.80 39.29
N PHE A 103 -9.04 2.47 38.34
CA PHE A 103 -9.00 2.08 36.94
C PHE A 103 -7.81 1.17 36.58
N VAL A 104 -6.92 0.86 37.53
CA VAL A 104 -5.77 -0.03 37.29
C VAL A 104 -6.15 -1.46 37.68
N ASN A 105 -6.06 -2.37 36.71
CA ASN A 105 -6.30 -3.79 36.88
C ASN A 105 -5.07 -4.51 37.44
N GLY A 106 -3.87 -4.26 36.92
CA GLY A 106 -2.66 -4.93 37.38
C GLY A 106 -1.39 -4.25 36.88
N ILE A 107 -0.28 -4.52 37.57
CA ILE A 107 1.02 -3.91 37.25
C ILE A 107 2.13 -4.96 37.38
N VAL A 108 2.82 -5.20 36.26
CA VAL A 108 3.96 -6.13 36.14
C VAL A 108 5.19 -5.38 35.65
N ARG A 109 6.39 -5.81 36.04
CA ARG A 109 7.63 -5.18 35.57
C ARG A 109 7.90 -5.58 34.12
N TYR A 110 8.34 -4.63 33.28
CA TYR A 110 8.72 -4.94 31.91
C TYR A 110 10.14 -5.51 31.87
N LYS A 111 10.26 -6.84 32.00
CA LYS A 111 11.54 -7.54 32.13
C LYS A 111 12.35 -7.56 30.82
N PRO A 112 13.69 -7.62 30.89
CA PRO A 112 14.56 -7.86 29.73
C PRO A 112 14.11 -9.04 28.86
N ALA A 113 13.65 -10.13 29.48
CA ALA A 113 13.11 -11.29 28.77
C ALA A 113 11.98 -10.95 27.79
N TYR A 114 11.16 -9.94 28.07
CA TYR A 114 9.99 -9.57 27.26
C TYR A 114 10.35 -8.72 26.03
N LYS A 115 11.60 -8.27 25.94
CA LYS A 115 12.09 -7.36 24.88
C LYS A 115 12.70 -8.11 23.69
N ILE A 116 12.85 -9.43 23.75
CA ILE A 116 13.60 -10.21 22.76
C ILE A 116 12.62 -11.08 21.96
N ASP A 117 12.73 -11.04 20.64
CA ASP A 117 11.95 -11.88 19.73
C ASP A 117 12.10 -13.38 20.03
N LYS A 118 11.03 -14.15 19.82
CA LYS A 118 11.00 -15.59 20.10
C LYS A 118 12.01 -16.37 19.26
N ARG A 119 12.32 -15.93 18.03
CA ARG A 119 13.29 -16.58 17.13
C ARG A 119 14.72 -16.53 17.65
N LEU A 120 15.02 -15.57 18.53
CA LEU A 120 16.32 -15.45 19.19
C LEU A 120 16.42 -16.35 20.44
N LYS A 121 15.39 -17.15 20.75
CA LYS A 121 15.32 -17.97 21.96
C LYS A 121 15.01 -19.44 21.66
N ASN A 122 15.39 -20.32 22.59
CA ASN A 122 14.94 -21.72 22.60
C ASN A 122 13.60 -21.87 23.32
N ASP A 123 13.07 -23.10 23.35
CA ASP A 123 11.79 -23.43 24.01
C ASP A 123 11.80 -23.21 25.53
N SER A 124 12.97 -23.12 26.17
CA SER A 124 13.11 -22.74 27.59
C SER A 124 13.19 -21.23 27.82
N GLY A 125 13.16 -20.42 26.76
CA GLY A 125 13.20 -18.95 26.80
C GLY A 125 14.61 -18.35 26.92
N GLU A 126 15.66 -19.18 26.92
CA GLU A 126 17.06 -18.73 26.90
C GLU A 126 17.44 -18.27 25.48
N VAL A 127 18.32 -17.27 25.38
CA VAL A 127 18.80 -16.78 24.09
C VAL A 127 19.62 -17.88 23.40
N LEU A 128 19.39 -18.08 22.10
CA LEU A 128 20.19 -18.95 21.25
C LEU A 128 21.59 -18.34 21.07
N VAL A 129 22.55 -18.80 21.87
CA VAL A 129 23.93 -18.29 21.86
C VAL A 129 24.91 -19.35 21.35
N GLU A 130 25.60 -19.03 20.26
CA GLU A 130 26.78 -19.75 19.80
C GLU A 130 28.04 -18.91 20.07
N GLN A 131 28.99 -19.44 20.87
CA GLN A 131 30.18 -18.69 21.28
C GLN A 131 31.02 -18.25 20.07
N GLY A 132 31.33 -16.95 20.00
CA GLY A 132 32.13 -16.36 18.94
C GLY A 132 31.34 -15.99 17.68
N LYS A 133 30.04 -16.32 17.60
CA LYS A 133 29.18 -15.96 16.47
C LYS A 133 28.63 -14.55 16.61
N LYS A 134 28.68 -13.79 15.52
CA LYS A 134 28.03 -12.48 15.40
C LYS A 134 26.63 -12.62 14.82
N ILE A 135 25.76 -11.70 15.19
CA ILE A 135 24.38 -11.60 14.71
C ILE A 135 24.07 -10.13 14.42
N ARG A 136 23.27 -9.89 13.39
CA ARG A 136 22.74 -8.56 13.09
C ARG A 136 21.39 -8.43 13.79
N LEU A 137 21.15 -7.31 14.47
CA LEU A 137 19.95 -7.05 15.26
C LEU A 137 19.33 -5.72 14.87
N ILE A 138 18.00 -5.64 14.91
CA ILE A 138 17.27 -4.36 14.98
C ILE A 138 16.92 -4.16 16.46
N VAL A 139 17.27 -2.99 16.99
CA VAL A 139 17.02 -2.61 18.38
C VAL A 139 16.10 -1.38 18.40
N LYS A 140 14.87 -1.56 18.87
CA LYS A 140 13.88 -0.48 19.05
C LYS A 140 14.07 0.20 20.40
N LEU A 141 14.03 1.51 20.40
CA LEU A 141 14.23 2.37 21.56
C LEU A 141 12.96 3.09 21.97
N ASP A 142 12.94 3.48 23.24
CA ASP A 142 11.96 4.34 23.88
C ASP A 142 12.24 5.82 23.56
N GLY A 143 12.13 6.15 22.27
CA GLY A 143 12.39 7.49 21.74
C GLY A 143 13.79 7.65 21.14
N LYS A 144 13.87 8.47 20.09
CA LYS A 144 15.07 8.67 19.25
C LYS A 144 16.30 9.21 20.01
N ASP A 145 16.09 10.00 21.05
CA ASP A 145 17.20 10.63 21.77
C ASP A 145 18.07 9.61 22.55
N ASN A 146 17.56 8.38 22.72
CA ASN A 146 18.24 7.28 23.42
C ASN A 146 19.19 6.47 22.53
N GLN A 147 19.29 6.78 21.22
CA GLN A 147 20.19 6.09 20.29
C GLN A 147 21.63 6.01 20.79
N SER A 148 22.14 7.10 21.36
CA SER A 148 23.52 7.21 21.86
C SER A 148 23.90 6.11 22.87
N ILE A 149 22.93 5.59 23.63
CA ILE A 149 23.13 4.53 24.63
C ILE A 149 23.48 3.21 23.93
N VAL A 150 22.66 2.80 22.95
CA VAL A 150 22.85 1.56 22.19
C VAL A 150 24.08 1.65 21.28
N LEU A 151 24.36 2.82 20.70
CA LEU A 151 25.59 3.05 19.93
C LEU A 151 26.84 2.86 20.80
N SER A 152 26.88 3.50 21.98
CA SER A 152 27.98 3.35 22.94
C SER A 152 28.18 1.89 23.37
N GLU A 153 27.11 1.18 23.71
CA GLU A 153 27.20 -0.23 24.13
C GLU A 153 27.66 -1.15 22.98
N THR A 154 27.16 -0.93 21.76
CA THR A 154 27.65 -1.63 20.56
C THR A 154 29.15 -1.45 20.36
N HIS A 155 29.67 -0.23 20.50
CA HIS A 155 31.11 0.02 20.40
C HIS A 155 31.90 -0.68 21.52
N LYS A 156 31.43 -0.65 22.77
CA LYS A 156 32.08 -1.35 23.91
C LYS A 156 32.16 -2.86 23.70
N LYS A 157 31.13 -3.45 23.07
CA LYS A 157 31.07 -4.87 22.72
C LYS A 157 31.82 -5.23 21.45
N LYS A 158 32.55 -4.27 20.85
CA LYS A 158 33.25 -4.44 19.56
C LYS A 158 32.30 -4.86 18.43
N GLY A 159 31.03 -4.49 18.54
CA GLY A 159 30.04 -4.62 17.48
C GLY A 159 30.17 -3.50 16.46
N ALA A 160 29.47 -3.64 15.34
CA ALA A 160 29.35 -2.61 14.32
C ALA A 160 27.95 -1.98 14.37
N VAL A 161 27.88 -0.67 14.18
CA VAL A 161 26.60 0.02 13.92
C VAL A 161 26.37 -0.03 12.42
N LEU A 162 25.26 -0.62 12.00
CA LEU A 162 24.92 -0.83 10.60
C LEU A 162 23.98 0.26 10.07
N ASP A 163 23.03 0.72 10.89
CA ASP A 163 22.07 1.78 10.55
C ASP A 163 21.51 2.44 11.82
N VAL A 164 21.11 3.72 11.72
CA VAL A 164 20.48 4.49 12.80
C VAL A 164 19.35 5.32 12.19
N SER A 165 18.10 5.00 12.53
CA SER A 165 16.91 5.58 11.91
C SER A 165 15.81 5.79 12.95
N GLY A 166 15.35 7.04 13.12
CA GLY A 166 14.24 7.33 14.03
C GLY A 166 14.53 6.90 15.47
N ASP A 167 13.80 5.93 16.00
CA ASP A 167 14.06 5.33 17.31
C ASP A 167 14.50 3.85 17.21
N MET A 168 15.11 3.49 16.09
CA MET A 168 15.64 2.16 15.80
C MET A 168 17.13 2.23 15.47
N VAL A 169 17.87 1.21 15.91
CA VAL A 169 19.30 1.05 15.61
C VAL A 169 19.55 -0.36 15.10
N ARG A 170 20.15 -0.48 13.92
CA ARG A 170 20.62 -1.75 13.37
C ARG A 170 22.08 -1.96 13.75
N VAL A 171 22.42 -3.07 14.38
CA VAL A 171 23.77 -3.35 14.89
C VAL A 171 24.21 -4.78 14.56
N GLU A 172 25.51 -5.02 14.44
CA GLU A 172 26.10 -6.35 14.39
C GLU A 172 26.89 -6.58 15.68
N VAL A 173 26.48 -7.53 16.51
CA VAL A 173 27.07 -7.80 17.83
C VAL A 173 27.28 -9.30 18.04
N GLY A 174 27.99 -9.72 19.09
CA GLY A 174 28.05 -11.14 19.44
C GLY A 174 26.67 -11.65 19.87
N GLN A 175 26.30 -12.89 19.55
CA GLN A 175 25.04 -13.48 20.03
C GLN A 175 24.95 -13.48 21.57
N ALA A 176 26.07 -13.67 22.25
CA ALA A 176 26.16 -13.58 23.71
C ALA A 176 25.86 -12.18 24.27
N ASP A 177 25.88 -11.13 23.45
CA ASP A 177 25.60 -9.76 23.87
C ASP A 177 24.11 -9.40 23.79
N ILE A 178 23.25 -10.21 23.15
CA ILE A 178 21.79 -9.96 23.06
C ILE A 178 21.18 -9.72 24.46
N THR A 179 21.57 -10.55 25.43
CA THR A 179 21.09 -10.43 26.82
C THR A 179 21.53 -9.11 27.45
N HIS A 180 22.73 -8.61 27.12
CA HIS A 180 23.23 -7.31 27.57
C HIS A 180 22.42 -6.15 27.00
N PHE A 181 22.07 -6.19 25.71
CA PHE A 181 21.21 -5.14 25.10
C PHE A 181 19.80 -5.15 25.70
N ALA A 182 19.24 -6.32 26.01
CA ALA A 182 17.93 -6.41 26.66
C ALA A 182 17.91 -5.79 28.07
N GLN A 183 19.08 -5.74 28.73
CA GLN A 183 19.24 -5.14 30.05
C GLN A 183 19.35 -3.60 30.02
N ILE A 184 19.37 -2.99 28.84
CA ILE A 184 19.29 -1.52 28.70
C ILE A 184 17.83 -1.10 28.90
N GLU A 185 17.60 -0.13 29.78
CA GLU A 185 16.24 0.29 30.15
C GLU A 185 15.50 0.92 28.96
N GLU A 186 16.20 1.74 28.18
CA GLU A 186 15.68 2.49 27.04
C GLU A 186 15.42 1.60 25.81
N VAL A 187 15.85 0.34 25.83
CA VAL A 187 15.50 -0.65 24.79
C VAL A 187 14.10 -1.19 25.06
N LEU A 188 13.26 -1.15 24.04
CA LEU A 188 11.90 -1.70 24.04
C LEU A 188 11.82 -3.05 23.34
N TRP A 189 12.57 -3.24 22.25
CA TRP A 189 12.51 -4.49 21.47
C TRP A 189 13.84 -4.82 20.79
N ILE A 190 14.14 -6.11 20.63
CA ILE A 190 15.32 -6.67 19.98
C ILE A 190 14.87 -7.85 19.10
N GLU A 191 15.19 -7.77 17.82
CA GLU A 191 14.96 -8.82 16.83
C GLU A 191 16.17 -9.00 15.92
N GLU A 192 16.24 -10.14 15.23
CA GLU A 192 17.31 -10.38 14.24
C GLU A 192 17.13 -9.47 13.03
N ALA A 193 18.15 -8.67 12.71
CA ALA A 193 18.21 -7.92 11.46
C ALA A 193 18.62 -8.85 10.32
N MET A 194 17.64 -9.58 9.80
CA MET A 194 17.81 -10.54 8.72
C MET A 194 18.57 -9.93 7.53
N ASP A 195 19.47 -10.73 6.95
CA ASP A 195 20.10 -10.40 5.67
C ASP A 195 19.06 -10.50 4.57
N LEU A 196 18.68 -9.35 4.02
CA LEU A 196 17.75 -9.26 2.91
C LEU A 196 18.45 -9.80 1.66
N GLN A 197 17.94 -10.92 1.16
CA GLN A 197 18.25 -11.45 -0.17
C GLN A 197 17.22 -10.92 -1.17
N LEU A 198 17.49 -11.02 -2.47
CA LEU A 198 16.54 -10.66 -3.52
C LEU A 198 15.35 -11.64 -3.50
N LEU A 199 14.14 -11.20 -3.14
CA LEU A 199 12.95 -12.05 -2.94
C LEU A 199 11.72 -11.60 -3.75
N ASN A 200 11.89 -11.27 -5.03
CA ASN A 200 10.85 -11.61 -6.02
C ASN A 200 11.07 -13.03 -6.57
N ASP A 201 12.29 -13.57 -6.40
CA ASP A 201 12.71 -14.83 -6.99
C ASP A 201 12.08 -16.06 -6.34
N THR A 202 11.46 -15.91 -5.16
CA THR A 202 10.84 -17.02 -4.42
C THR A 202 9.35 -17.22 -4.71
N SER A 203 8.61 -16.13 -4.92
CA SER A 203 7.17 -16.21 -5.15
C SER A 203 6.85 -16.90 -6.48
N LYS A 204 7.70 -16.72 -7.51
CA LYS A 204 7.55 -17.33 -8.84
C LYS A 204 7.45 -18.86 -8.79
N TRP A 205 8.30 -19.56 -8.04
CA TRP A 205 8.22 -21.02 -7.94
C TRP A 205 7.18 -21.46 -6.90
N THR A 206 6.91 -20.61 -5.89
CA THR A 206 5.93 -20.90 -4.84
C THR A 206 4.51 -21.05 -5.41
N ILE A 207 4.09 -20.18 -6.33
CA ILE A 207 2.77 -20.26 -6.98
C ILE A 207 2.72 -21.26 -8.14
N GLN A 208 3.87 -21.70 -8.65
CA GLN A 208 3.93 -22.61 -9.79
C GLN A 208 3.95 -24.07 -9.36
N THR A 209 4.90 -24.47 -8.52
CA THR A 209 5.14 -25.87 -8.14
C THR A 209 5.24 -26.05 -6.63
N TYR A 210 5.55 -24.97 -5.90
CA TYR A 210 5.98 -24.99 -4.51
C TYR A 210 7.26 -25.82 -4.25
N VAL A 211 8.02 -26.13 -5.31
CA VAL A 211 9.35 -26.73 -5.21
C VAL A 211 10.38 -25.63 -5.44
N SER A 212 11.31 -25.47 -4.48
CA SER A 212 12.27 -24.37 -4.49
C SER A 212 13.02 -24.26 -5.82
N GLY A 213 12.84 -23.13 -6.51
CA GLY A 213 13.50 -22.83 -7.78
C GLY A 213 12.85 -23.46 -9.02
N ASP A 214 11.82 -24.30 -8.87
CA ASP A 214 11.14 -24.95 -9.99
C ASP A 214 10.04 -24.05 -10.58
N THR A 215 10.34 -23.48 -11.74
CA THR A 215 9.44 -22.61 -12.53
C THR A 215 8.88 -23.33 -13.75
N ARG A 216 8.42 -24.56 -13.58
CA ARG A 216 7.84 -25.40 -14.63
C ARG A 216 6.87 -24.70 -15.59
N ILE A 217 6.03 -23.77 -15.10
CA ILE A 217 5.03 -23.09 -15.94
C ILE A 217 5.74 -22.15 -16.93
N TRP A 218 6.77 -21.43 -16.47
CA TRP A 218 7.63 -20.60 -17.33
C TRP A 218 8.44 -21.46 -18.30
N ASP A 219 8.98 -22.59 -17.84
CA ASP A 219 9.76 -23.52 -18.69
C ASP A 219 8.92 -24.08 -19.87
N LYS A 220 7.59 -24.01 -19.77
CA LYS A 220 6.64 -24.40 -20.81
C LYS A 220 6.20 -23.24 -21.73
N GLY A 221 6.83 -22.07 -21.59
CA GLY A 221 6.62 -20.92 -22.47
C GLY A 221 5.61 -19.89 -21.96
N LEU A 222 5.02 -20.10 -20.79
CA LEU A 222 4.00 -19.21 -20.25
C LEU A 222 4.64 -18.14 -19.37
N HIS A 223 4.73 -16.90 -19.86
CA HIS A 223 5.29 -15.77 -19.13
C HIS A 223 4.35 -14.54 -19.13
N GLY A 224 3.13 -14.66 -19.65
CA GLY A 224 2.14 -13.58 -19.76
C GLY A 224 2.07 -12.93 -21.14
N GLU A 225 2.61 -13.57 -22.18
CA GLU A 225 2.53 -13.07 -23.56
C GLU A 225 1.06 -12.87 -23.99
N GLY A 226 0.82 -11.75 -24.69
CA GLY A 226 -0.52 -11.37 -25.15
C GLY A 226 -1.51 -10.95 -24.04
N GLN A 227 -1.09 -10.95 -22.77
CA GLN A 227 -1.94 -10.59 -21.64
C GLN A 227 -1.77 -9.12 -21.27
N ILE A 228 -2.90 -8.44 -21.02
CA ILE A 228 -2.94 -7.08 -20.48
C ILE A 228 -3.66 -7.12 -19.13
N VAL A 229 -3.00 -6.58 -18.09
CA VAL A 229 -3.52 -6.49 -16.73
C VAL A 229 -3.77 -5.01 -16.38
N GLY A 230 -5.00 -4.68 -16.01
CA GLY A 230 -5.34 -3.39 -15.41
C GLY A 230 -4.83 -3.33 -13.97
N ILE A 231 -4.25 -2.21 -13.57
CA ILE A 231 -3.74 -2.00 -12.20
C ILE A 231 -4.31 -0.68 -11.71
N GLY A 232 -5.15 -0.73 -10.67
CA GLY A 232 -5.65 0.46 -9.99
C GLY A 232 -4.94 0.61 -8.66
N ASP A 233 -4.02 1.58 -8.54
CA ASP A 233 -3.13 1.74 -7.38
C ASP A 233 -2.56 3.17 -7.28
N SER A 234 -1.51 3.41 -6.48
CA SER A 234 -0.94 4.75 -6.22
C SER A 234 -0.15 5.39 -7.38
N GLY A 235 -0.17 4.76 -8.56
CA GLY A 235 0.59 5.17 -9.73
C GLY A 235 1.68 4.17 -10.13
N LEU A 236 2.49 4.56 -11.12
CA LEU A 236 3.65 3.81 -11.59
C LEU A 236 4.84 4.72 -11.85
N ASP A 237 5.98 4.40 -11.23
CA ASP A 237 7.28 4.85 -11.70
C ASP A 237 7.66 4.05 -12.95
N TYR A 238 7.33 4.62 -14.10
CA TYR A 238 7.46 3.95 -15.39
C TYR A 238 8.87 4.04 -16.00
N ASP A 239 9.78 4.84 -15.44
CA ASP A 239 11.13 5.06 -15.98
C ASP A 239 12.15 4.00 -15.52
N MET A 240 11.73 3.15 -14.57
CA MET A 240 12.50 2.02 -14.06
C MET A 240 12.74 0.93 -15.12
N PRO A 241 13.82 0.14 -15.01
CA PRO A 241 14.15 -0.87 -16.02
C PRO A 241 13.11 -2.00 -16.17
N TRP A 242 12.23 -2.21 -15.19
CA TRP A 242 11.14 -3.19 -15.30
C TRP A 242 10.00 -2.74 -16.22
N PHE A 243 9.85 -1.43 -16.46
CA PHE A 243 8.71 -0.86 -17.19
C PHE A 243 9.14 -0.07 -18.41
N ARG A 244 10.23 0.72 -18.31
CA ARG A 244 10.69 1.64 -19.37
C ARG A 244 10.90 0.93 -20.69
N ASP A 245 10.59 1.60 -21.79
CA ASP A 245 10.83 1.07 -23.13
C ASP A 245 12.27 1.42 -23.59
N PRO A 246 13.14 0.43 -23.93
CA PRO A 246 14.50 0.70 -24.40
C PRO A 246 14.53 1.50 -25.71
N ALA A 247 13.46 1.45 -26.51
CA ALA A 247 13.33 2.22 -27.75
C ALA A 247 12.82 3.66 -27.51
N GLY A 248 12.48 4.03 -26.27
CA GLY A 248 11.92 5.34 -25.94
C GLY A 248 10.49 5.56 -26.45
N THR A 249 9.77 4.47 -26.76
CA THR A 249 8.35 4.53 -27.14
C THR A 249 7.54 5.19 -26.03
N ALA A 250 6.72 6.18 -26.35
CA ALA A 250 5.82 6.80 -25.37
C ALA A 250 4.76 5.82 -24.88
N ILE A 251 4.27 6.00 -23.64
CA ILE A 251 3.18 5.21 -23.07
C ILE A 251 1.99 5.20 -24.03
N GLY A 252 1.43 4.02 -24.26
CA GLY A 252 0.34 3.81 -25.21
C GLY A 252 0.39 2.42 -25.83
N PRO A 253 -0.50 2.12 -26.79
CA PRO A 253 -0.70 0.77 -27.32
C PRO A 253 0.54 0.10 -27.92
N LEU A 254 1.59 0.86 -28.26
CA LEU A 254 2.85 0.36 -28.81
C LEU A 254 3.98 0.25 -27.78
N HIS A 255 3.81 0.83 -26.59
CA HIS A 255 4.82 0.76 -25.53
C HIS A 255 4.96 -0.68 -25.03
N ARG A 256 6.20 -1.15 -24.80
CA ARG A 256 6.46 -2.56 -24.47
C ARG A 256 5.69 -3.08 -23.25
N LYS A 257 5.51 -2.22 -22.23
CA LYS A 257 4.83 -2.57 -20.97
C LYS A 257 3.53 -1.84 -20.73
N ILE A 258 3.51 -0.52 -20.79
CA ILE A 258 2.37 0.29 -20.36
C ILE A 258 1.51 0.68 -21.57
N VAL A 259 0.41 -0.02 -21.78
CA VAL A 259 -0.50 0.18 -22.92
C VAL A 259 -1.36 1.44 -22.79
N GLY A 260 -1.51 1.94 -21.56
CA GLY A 260 -2.18 3.18 -21.22
C GLY A 260 -2.00 3.52 -19.75
N TYR A 261 -2.20 4.79 -19.43
CA TYR A 261 -2.12 5.34 -18.07
C TYR A 261 -3.30 6.29 -17.88
N ASP A 262 -4.14 6.02 -16.88
CA ASP A 262 -5.29 6.83 -16.51
C ASP A 262 -5.00 7.63 -15.24
N THR A 263 -5.02 8.96 -15.37
CA THR A 263 -4.69 9.92 -14.31
C THR A 263 -5.94 10.59 -13.74
N THR A 264 -7.12 10.05 -14.02
CA THR A 264 -8.42 10.70 -13.70
C THR A 264 -8.60 10.98 -12.21
N TYR A 265 -8.03 10.16 -11.33
CA TYR A 265 -8.22 10.25 -9.88
C TYR A 265 -6.92 10.44 -9.10
N GLY A 266 -5.78 10.43 -9.77
CA GLY A 266 -4.45 10.59 -9.19
C GLY A 266 -3.63 11.58 -9.99
N ASP A 267 -2.33 11.32 -10.07
CA ASP A 267 -1.45 12.04 -10.96
C ASP A 267 -0.95 11.09 -12.07
N ASP A 268 0.23 11.35 -12.64
CA ASP A 268 0.78 10.57 -13.75
C ASP A 268 2.08 9.85 -13.38
N TYR A 269 2.35 9.68 -12.08
CA TYR A 269 3.61 9.13 -11.57
C TYR A 269 3.47 8.58 -10.14
N ASP A 270 4.25 7.56 -9.76
CA ASP A 270 4.21 7.08 -8.37
C ASP A 270 5.16 7.88 -7.46
N SER A 271 4.89 9.17 -7.24
CA SER A 271 5.57 9.94 -6.17
C SER A 271 5.06 9.60 -4.77
N ASN A 272 4.10 8.68 -4.70
CA ASN A 272 3.09 8.60 -3.65
C ASN A 272 3.27 7.29 -2.86
N THR A 273 4.49 7.06 -2.35
CA THR A 273 5.01 5.88 -1.59
C THR A 273 5.63 4.74 -2.39
N GLY A 274 5.41 4.64 -3.71
CA GLY A 274 5.95 3.54 -4.51
C GLY A 274 5.15 2.24 -4.43
N HIS A 275 3.98 2.25 -3.78
CA HIS A 275 3.16 1.05 -3.58
C HIS A 275 2.66 0.48 -4.92
N GLY A 276 2.10 1.30 -5.81
CA GLY A 276 1.63 0.89 -7.13
C GLY A 276 2.75 0.39 -8.04
N THR A 277 3.94 0.99 -7.93
CA THR A 277 5.16 0.54 -8.61
C THR A 277 5.59 -0.84 -8.15
N HIS A 278 5.57 -1.09 -6.83
CA HIS A 278 5.86 -2.39 -6.25
C HIS A 278 4.88 -3.45 -6.74
N VAL A 279 3.58 -3.14 -6.68
CA VAL A 279 2.48 -3.99 -7.17
C VAL A 279 2.65 -4.35 -8.64
N ALA A 280 2.87 -3.36 -9.52
CA ALA A 280 3.08 -3.58 -10.95
C ALA A 280 4.33 -4.43 -11.24
N GLY A 281 5.40 -4.21 -10.47
CA GLY A 281 6.61 -5.01 -10.56
C GLY A 281 6.33 -6.48 -10.20
N THR A 282 5.50 -6.74 -9.19
CA THR A 282 5.14 -8.10 -8.76
C THR A 282 4.23 -8.81 -9.76
N VAL A 283 3.29 -8.10 -10.40
CA VAL A 283 2.45 -8.68 -11.47
C VAL A 283 3.34 -9.20 -12.61
N GLY A 284 4.17 -8.33 -13.17
CA GLY A 284 4.87 -8.67 -14.42
C GLY A 284 5.97 -7.72 -14.84
N GLY A 285 6.62 -7.01 -13.90
CA GLY A 285 7.79 -6.19 -14.24
C GLY A 285 8.85 -7.03 -14.96
N ASP A 286 9.51 -6.48 -15.98
CA ASP A 286 10.52 -7.20 -16.76
C ASP A 286 11.74 -6.35 -17.09
N ARG A 287 12.81 -6.64 -16.38
CA ARG A 287 14.10 -5.98 -16.51
C ARG A 287 14.96 -6.51 -17.65
N THR A 288 14.64 -7.70 -18.17
CA THR A 288 15.51 -8.43 -19.10
C THR A 288 15.84 -7.67 -20.38
N PRO A 289 14.90 -6.95 -21.02
CA PRO A 289 15.22 -6.15 -22.21
C PRO A 289 16.15 -4.95 -21.96
N MET A 290 16.33 -4.50 -20.71
CA MET A 290 17.14 -3.33 -20.40
C MET A 290 18.61 -3.64 -20.16
N ASP A 291 18.90 -4.70 -19.41
CA ASP A 291 20.27 -5.05 -19.02
C ASP A 291 20.53 -6.57 -18.97
N GLY A 292 19.58 -7.39 -19.43
CA GLY A 292 19.68 -8.85 -19.41
C GLY A 292 19.43 -9.48 -18.05
N LEU A 293 19.17 -8.69 -17.00
CA LEU A 293 18.88 -9.23 -15.67
C LEU A 293 17.42 -9.64 -15.55
N SER A 294 17.15 -10.63 -14.71
CA SER A 294 15.80 -11.11 -14.39
C SER A 294 15.48 -11.00 -12.89
N ASN A 295 16.36 -10.35 -12.12
CA ASN A 295 16.12 -10.12 -10.71
C ASN A 295 14.92 -9.22 -10.53
N ALA A 296 14.09 -9.55 -9.54
CA ALA A 296 12.84 -8.86 -9.30
C ALA A 296 11.83 -8.81 -10.45
N ASN A 297 11.91 -9.72 -11.43
CA ASN A 297 10.85 -9.88 -12.41
C ASN A 297 9.56 -10.42 -11.76
N GLY A 298 8.42 -9.90 -12.19
CA GLY A 298 7.11 -10.33 -11.70
C GLY A 298 6.72 -11.72 -12.18
N MET A 299 5.56 -12.20 -11.72
CA MET A 299 5.09 -13.56 -12.00
C MET A 299 4.76 -13.80 -13.49
N ALA A 300 4.33 -12.76 -14.21
CA ALA A 300 4.04 -12.78 -15.64
C ALA A 300 4.88 -11.71 -16.36
N PRO A 301 6.21 -11.90 -16.50
CA PRO A 301 7.13 -10.87 -16.97
C PRO A 301 6.94 -10.48 -18.43
N LYS A 302 6.10 -11.15 -19.23
CA LYS A 302 5.77 -10.74 -20.61
C LYS A 302 4.38 -10.12 -20.74
N SER A 303 3.64 -10.01 -19.64
CA SER A 303 2.38 -9.25 -19.59
C SER A 303 2.61 -7.75 -19.75
N ARG A 304 1.55 -7.04 -20.16
CA ARG A 304 1.50 -5.58 -20.32
C ARG A 304 0.46 -5.00 -19.36
N PHE A 305 0.52 -3.70 -19.11
CA PHE A 305 -0.28 -3.03 -18.07
C PHE A 305 -1.10 -1.89 -18.63
N PHE A 306 -2.31 -1.73 -18.12
CA PHE A 306 -3.03 -0.47 -18.13
C PHE A 306 -3.03 0.08 -16.70
N MET A 307 -2.26 1.14 -16.45
CA MET A 307 -2.14 1.71 -15.10
C MET A 307 -3.26 2.73 -14.87
N GLN A 308 -3.85 2.73 -13.68
CA GLN A 308 -4.86 3.69 -13.24
C GLN A 308 -4.41 4.22 -11.90
N ASP A 309 -3.91 5.45 -11.90
CA ASP A 309 -3.53 6.13 -10.68
C ASP A 309 -4.78 6.68 -9.99
N ILE A 310 -4.95 6.26 -8.74
CA ILE A 310 -6.07 6.61 -7.88
C ILE A 310 -5.61 7.29 -6.58
N THR A 311 -4.36 7.74 -6.48
CA THR A 311 -3.86 8.51 -5.34
C THR A 311 -3.45 9.91 -5.79
N PRO A 312 -4.20 10.97 -5.40
CA PRO A 312 -3.76 12.34 -5.64
C PRO A 312 -2.52 12.66 -4.80
N ALA A 313 -1.55 13.36 -5.40
CA ALA A 313 -0.32 13.79 -4.74
C ALA A 313 -0.53 14.36 -3.32
N GLY A 314 0.23 13.85 -2.34
CA GLY A 314 0.20 14.30 -0.95
C GLY A 314 -0.92 13.70 -0.09
N ASN A 315 -1.64 12.69 -0.59
CA ASN A 315 -2.73 12.00 0.13
C ASN A 315 -2.38 10.54 0.46
N GLU A 316 -1.10 10.21 0.51
CA GLU A 316 -0.60 8.90 0.88
C GLU A 316 -0.90 8.60 2.36
N PRO A 317 -1.16 7.32 2.73
CA PRO A 317 -1.14 6.10 1.91
C PRO A 317 -2.52 5.73 1.32
N TYR A 318 -3.42 6.70 1.13
CA TYR A 318 -4.81 6.42 0.76
C TYR A 318 -5.02 6.42 -0.76
N VAL A 319 -6.00 5.62 -1.20
CA VAL A 319 -6.47 5.57 -2.59
C VAL A 319 -7.91 6.07 -2.67
N PHE A 320 -8.28 6.65 -3.81
CA PHE A 320 -9.55 7.32 -4.07
C PHE A 320 -10.19 6.82 -5.37
N PRO A 321 -10.53 5.51 -5.45
CA PRO A 321 -11.21 4.97 -6.63
C PRO A 321 -12.62 5.59 -6.77
N PRO A 322 -13.20 5.57 -7.98
CA PRO A 322 -14.59 5.97 -8.15
C PRO A 322 -15.53 5.06 -7.35
N SER A 323 -16.63 5.62 -6.86
CA SER A 323 -17.64 4.85 -6.10
C SER A 323 -18.26 3.71 -6.91
N ASP A 324 -18.34 3.88 -8.25
CA ASP A 324 -18.66 2.83 -9.21
C ASP A 324 -17.36 2.38 -9.89
N VAL A 325 -16.76 1.30 -9.38
CA VAL A 325 -15.49 0.75 -9.89
C VAL A 325 -15.59 0.27 -11.34
N GLY A 326 -16.79 0.01 -11.85
CA GLY A 326 -17.02 -0.28 -13.27
C GLY A 326 -16.57 0.85 -14.20
N LEU A 327 -16.63 2.11 -13.77
CA LEU A 327 -16.12 3.27 -14.53
C LEU A 327 -14.60 3.28 -14.65
N MET A 328 -13.93 2.67 -13.67
CA MET A 328 -12.48 2.47 -13.71
C MET A 328 -12.17 1.28 -14.63
N PHE A 329 -12.83 0.14 -14.41
CA PHE A 329 -12.58 -1.09 -15.15
C PHE A 329 -12.82 -0.97 -16.65
N ILE A 330 -13.85 -0.23 -17.08
CA ILE A 330 -14.18 -0.10 -18.52
C ILE A 330 -13.02 0.49 -19.32
N LYS A 331 -12.28 1.46 -18.77
CA LYS A 331 -11.14 2.08 -19.46
C LYS A 331 -10.01 1.08 -19.69
N ALA A 332 -9.69 0.28 -18.67
CA ALA A 332 -8.71 -0.79 -18.79
C ALA A 332 -9.21 -1.87 -19.77
N TYR A 333 -10.49 -2.24 -19.71
CA TYR A 333 -11.12 -3.22 -20.58
C TYR A 333 -11.04 -2.82 -22.07
N ASP A 334 -11.39 -1.56 -22.36
CA ASP A 334 -11.35 -0.97 -23.70
C ASP A 334 -9.91 -0.87 -24.25
N ALA A 335 -8.92 -0.71 -23.36
CA ALA A 335 -7.50 -0.79 -23.70
C ALA A 335 -6.98 -2.25 -23.87
N GLY A 336 -7.86 -3.24 -23.74
CA GLY A 336 -7.57 -4.65 -23.96
C GLY A 336 -7.27 -5.46 -22.68
N ALA A 337 -7.34 -4.85 -21.50
CA ALA A 337 -7.18 -5.58 -20.25
C ALA A 337 -8.32 -6.59 -20.05
N ARG A 338 -7.98 -7.77 -19.55
CA ARG A 338 -8.94 -8.84 -19.21
C ARG A 338 -8.77 -9.36 -17.79
N LEU A 339 -7.75 -8.86 -17.11
CA LEU A 339 -7.53 -9.03 -15.69
C LEU A 339 -7.40 -7.63 -15.09
N HIS A 340 -7.84 -7.46 -13.84
CA HIS A 340 -7.64 -6.22 -13.12
C HIS A 340 -7.31 -6.49 -11.66
N THR A 341 -6.19 -5.95 -11.18
CA THR A 341 -5.74 -6.14 -9.80
C THR A 341 -5.87 -4.84 -9.00
N ASN A 342 -6.29 -4.98 -7.75
CA ASN A 342 -6.60 -3.86 -6.85
C ASN A 342 -6.05 -4.19 -5.45
N SER A 343 -4.92 -3.58 -5.09
CA SER A 343 -4.23 -3.87 -3.83
C SER A 343 -4.64 -2.91 -2.70
N TRP A 344 -5.95 -2.70 -2.58
CA TRP A 344 -6.58 -1.78 -1.64
C TRP A 344 -7.98 -2.27 -1.24
N GLY A 345 -8.50 -1.72 -0.15
CA GLY A 345 -9.83 -2.03 0.37
C GLY A 345 -10.17 -1.18 1.60
N GLY A 346 -11.45 -1.16 1.95
CA GLY A 346 -11.95 -0.54 3.17
C GLY A 346 -12.38 -1.56 4.22
N ASP A 347 -12.59 -1.10 5.45
CA ASP A 347 -13.01 -1.94 6.57
C ASP A 347 -14.46 -2.40 6.45
N GLY A 348 -14.71 -3.67 6.75
CA GLY A 348 -16.05 -4.23 6.86
C GLY A 348 -16.33 -5.33 5.84
N SER A 349 -16.92 -6.42 6.34
CA SER A 349 -17.12 -7.67 5.60
C SER A 349 -18.43 -7.73 4.82
N THR A 350 -19.18 -6.63 4.78
CA THR A 350 -20.50 -6.53 4.13
C THR A 350 -20.39 -6.45 2.62
N TYR A 351 -21.41 -6.95 1.92
CA TYR A 351 -21.60 -6.71 0.50
C TYR A 351 -22.19 -5.31 0.27
N ASN A 352 -21.35 -4.35 -0.15
CA ASN A 352 -21.75 -2.96 -0.34
C ASN A 352 -21.89 -2.58 -1.83
N SER A 353 -22.19 -1.31 -2.11
CA SER A 353 -22.36 -0.81 -3.48
C SER A 353 -21.13 -0.97 -4.37
N MET A 354 -19.93 -0.92 -3.79
CA MET A 354 -18.68 -1.14 -4.54
C MET A 354 -18.52 -2.63 -4.91
N CYS A 355 -18.91 -3.54 -4.01
CA CYS A 355 -18.97 -4.97 -4.30
C CYS A 355 -19.99 -5.28 -5.42
N MET A 356 -21.18 -4.67 -5.33
CA MET A 356 -22.22 -4.79 -6.36
C MET A 356 -21.73 -4.26 -7.72
N SER A 357 -21.03 -3.12 -7.73
CA SER A 357 -20.47 -2.54 -8.96
C SER A 357 -19.42 -3.46 -9.60
N ALA A 358 -18.52 -4.05 -8.80
CA ALA A 358 -17.54 -5.02 -9.29
C ALA A 358 -18.21 -6.28 -9.88
N ASP A 359 -19.17 -6.85 -9.15
CA ASP A 359 -19.92 -8.03 -9.61
C ASP A 359 -20.72 -7.73 -10.88
N ARG A 360 -21.38 -6.57 -10.96
CA ARG A 360 -22.11 -6.12 -12.16
C ARG A 360 -21.17 -6.00 -13.36
N PHE A 361 -20.01 -5.38 -13.18
CA PHE A 361 -19.05 -5.23 -14.28
C PHE A 361 -18.58 -6.59 -14.81
N MET A 362 -18.25 -7.54 -13.92
CA MET A 362 -17.85 -8.90 -14.32
C MET A 362 -19.00 -9.69 -14.95
N TRP A 363 -20.25 -9.46 -14.51
CA TRP A 363 -21.43 -10.06 -15.14
C TRP A 363 -21.61 -9.58 -16.58
N ASP A 364 -21.50 -8.27 -16.80
CA ASP A 364 -21.62 -7.67 -18.13
C ASP A 364 -20.41 -7.96 -19.04
N HIS A 365 -19.25 -8.32 -18.46
CA HIS A 365 -18.00 -8.64 -19.15
C HIS A 365 -17.47 -10.01 -18.68
N PRO A 366 -18.06 -11.13 -19.16
CA PRO A 366 -17.78 -12.47 -18.63
C PRO A 366 -16.35 -12.96 -18.86
N ASP A 367 -15.55 -12.25 -19.67
CA ASP A 367 -14.13 -12.50 -19.92
C ASP A 367 -13.18 -11.61 -19.09
N PHE A 368 -13.71 -10.84 -18.13
CA PHE A 368 -12.94 -9.94 -17.26
C PHE A 368 -12.92 -10.41 -15.81
N LEU A 369 -11.72 -10.66 -15.25
CA LEU A 369 -11.54 -11.08 -13.87
C LEU A 369 -10.90 -9.98 -13.02
N ALA A 370 -11.64 -9.52 -12.00
CA ALA A 370 -11.12 -8.59 -11.00
C ALA A 370 -10.58 -9.32 -9.75
N LEU A 371 -9.47 -8.83 -9.22
CA LEU A 371 -8.79 -9.31 -8.02
C LEU A 371 -8.68 -8.19 -6.99
N PHE A 372 -8.88 -8.52 -5.72
CA PHE A 372 -8.82 -7.59 -4.59
C PHE A 372 -8.05 -8.18 -3.41
N ALA A 373 -7.29 -7.33 -2.72
CA ALA A 373 -6.65 -7.68 -1.45
C ALA A 373 -7.70 -7.95 -0.36
N ASN A 374 -7.56 -9.06 0.38
CA ASN A 374 -8.56 -9.46 1.38
C ASN A 374 -8.58 -8.54 2.63
N GLY A 375 -7.50 -7.78 2.87
CA GLY A 375 -7.34 -6.88 4.02
C GLY A 375 -6.18 -7.30 4.94
N ASN A 376 -5.73 -6.37 5.78
CA ASN A 376 -4.57 -6.53 6.67
C ASN A 376 -4.93 -6.39 8.17
N THR A 377 -6.18 -6.66 8.55
CA THR A 377 -6.71 -6.43 9.91
C THR A 377 -6.51 -7.65 10.83
N GLY A 378 -5.82 -8.68 10.34
CA GLY A 378 -5.43 -9.87 11.11
C GLY A 378 -6.45 -11.01 11.08
N SER A 379 -6.02 -12.14 11.66
CA SER A 379 -6.68 -13.44 11.55
C SER A 379 -7.99 -13.61 12.34
N SER A 380 -8.51 -12.54 12.94
CA SER A 380 -9.82 -12.58 13.59
C SER A 380 -10.92 -12.85 12.56
N THR A 381 -11.93 -13.60 12.96
CA THR A 381 -13.07 -13.94 12.09
C THR A 381 -13.82 -12.68 11.64
N GLY A 382 -14.11 -12.56 10.34
CA GLY A 382 -14.94 -11.49 9.78
C GLY A 382 -14.21 -10.17 9.52
N THR A 383 -12.88 -10.20 9.40
CA THR A 383 -12.02 -9.03 9.13
C THR A 383 -11.77 -8.77 7.64
N VAL A 384 -12.38 -9.55 6.73
CA VAL A 384 -12.35 -9.26 5.29
C VAL A 384 -12.89 -7.86 4.99
N GLY A 385 -12.19 -7.14 4.12
CA GLY A 385 -12.59 -5.81 3.66
C GLY A 385 -13.47 -5.83 2.40
N TYR A 386 -14.06 -4.69 2.07
CA TYR A 386 -14.64 -4.45 0.75
C TYR A 386 -13.61 -3.74 -0.15
N PRO A 387 -13.60 -3.96 -1.48
CA PRO A 387 -14.50 -4.81 -2.27
C PRO A 387 -14.20 -6.31 -2.29
N ALA A 388 -13.19 -6.80 -1.55
CA ALA A 388 -12.84 -8.22 -1.49
C ALA A 388 -14.01 -9.15 -1.08
N SER A 389 -15.00 -8.63 -0.36
CA SER A 389 -16.25 -9.31 -0.02
C SER A 389 -17.21 -9.53 -1.21
N ALA A 390 -16.96 -8.98 -2.40
CA ALA A 390 -17.73 -9.24 -3.62
C ALA A 390 -17.71 -10.72 -4.03
N LYS A 391 -18.75 -11.19 -4.73
CA LYS A 391 -18.89 -12.63 -5.04
C LYS A 391 -17.93 -13.05 -6.13
N ASN A 392 -17.91 -12.29 -7.22
CA ASN A 392 -17.32 -12.71 -8.48
C ASN A 392 -15.80 -12.54 -8.48
N VAL A 393 -15.29 -11.55 -7.72
CA VAL A 393 -13.85 -11.25 -7.64
C VAL A 393 -13.05 -12.40 -7.02
N VAL A 394 -11.75 -12.45 -7.32
CA VAL A 394 -10.78 -13.23 -6.54
C VAL A 394 -10.33 -12.37 -5.37
N SER A 395 -10.72 -12.74 -4.15
CA SER A 395 -10.14 -12.12 -2.97
C SER A 395 -8.87 -12.87 -2.56
N VAL A 396 -7.80 -12.13 -2.25
CA VAL A 396 -6.47 -12.72 -2.04
C VAL A 396 -5.96 -12.46 -0.63
N GLY A 397 -5.76 -13.54 0.13
CA GLY A 397 -5.07 -13.52 1.42
C GLY A 397 -3.56 -13.70 1.27
N ALA A 398 -2.80 -13.33 2.30
CA ALA A 398 -1.35 -13.39 2.28
C ALA A 398 -0.82 -14.61 3.02
N THR A 399 0.09 -15.36 2.40
CA THR A 399 0.98 -16.30 3.09
C THR A 399 2.31 -15.64 3.38
N GLU A 400 3.11 -16.26 4.25
CA GLU A 400 4.56 -16.04 4.22
C GLU A 400 5.15 -16.45 2.84
N ASN A 401 6.43 -16.19 2.61
CA ASN A 401 7.06 -16.38 1.30
C ASN A 401 7.99 -17.60 1.28
N GLY A 402 8.27 -18.12 0.08
CA GLY A 402 9.16 -19.25 -0.14
C GLY A 402 8.74 -20.50 0.64
N ALA A 403 9.70 -21.18 1.27
CA ALA A 403 9.45 -22.42 2.01
C ALA A 403 8.54 -22.24 3.24
N SER A 404 8.33 -21.00 3.69
CA SER A 404 7.40 -20.69 4.78
C SER A 404 5.98 -20.45 4.29
N ALA A 405 5.70 -20.52 2.98
CA ALA A 405 4.38 -20.23 2.42
C ALA A 405 3.28 -21.23 2.83
N GLU A 406 3.56 -22.22 3.68
CA GLU A 406 2.54 -22.98 4.41
C GLU A 406 1.91 -22.19 5.58
N ASN A 407 2.56 -21.11 6.03
CA ASN A 407 2.03 -20.21 7.05
C ASN A 407 1.18 -19.13 6.39
N VAL A 408 -0.03 -18.89 6.90
CA VAL A 408 -0.78 -17.68 6.60
C VAL A 408 -0.10 -16.51 7.33
N ALA A 409 -0.01 -15.34 6.69
CA ALA A 409 0.54 -14.17 7.35
C ALA A 409 -0.37 -13.73 8.49
N SER A 410 0.18 -13.43 9.67
CA SER A 410 -0.61 -13.09 10.87
C SER A 410 -1.53 -11.87 10.70
N PHE A 411 -1.16 -10.94 9.81
CA PHE A 411 -1.95 -9.76 9.46
C PHE A 411 -3.03 -10.03 8.42
N SER A 412 -3.01 -11.16 7.69
CA SER A 412 -3.99 -11.42 6.64
C SER A 412 -5.39 -11.46 7.24
N SER A 413 -6.29 -10.65 6.69
CA SER A 413 -7.70 -10.67 7.10
C SER A 413 -8.33 -12.03 6.80
N ASN A 414 -9.26 -12.46 7.66
CA ASN A 414 -10.02 -13.69 7.54
C ASN A 414 -11.51 -13.37 7.33
N GLY A 415 -12.19 -14.19 6.54
CA GLY A 415 -13.65 -14.22 6.49
C GLY A 415 -14.27 -14.83 7.76
N PRO A 416 -15.53 -15.29 7.67
CA PRO A 416 -16.37 -15.20 6.49
C PRO A 416 -16.77 -13.74 6.21
N THR A 417 -17.34 -13.49 5.04
CA THR A 417 -18.09 -12.26 4.79
C THR A 417 -19.29 -12.14 5.74
N ALA A 418 -19.91 -10.97 5.81
CA ALA A 418 -21.06 -10.73 6.70
C ALA A 418 -22.25 -11.68 6.44
N ASP A 419 -22.41 -12.18 5.21
CA ASP A 419 -23.44 -13.16 4.83
C ASP A 419 -22.97 -14.63 4.91
N GLY A 420 -21.76 -14.88 5.42
CA GLY A 420 -21.25 -16.22 5.70
C GLY A 420 -20.44 -16.86 4.57
N ARG A 421 -20.24 -16.19 3.42
CA ARG A 421 -19.41 -16.70 2.32
C ARG A 421 -17.94 -16.79 2.72
N ILE A 422 -17.24 -17.76 2.14
CA ILE A 422 -15.81 -18.02 2.35
C ILE A 422 -14.98 -16.96 1.62
N LYS A 423 -14.16 -16.24 2.37
CA LYS A 423 -13.12 -15.31 1.88
C LYS A 423 -11.91 -15.41 2.81
N PRO A 424 -10.65 -15.29 2.33
CA PRO A 424 -10.26 -15.03 0.93
C PRO A 424 -10.66 -16.18 -0.01
N THR A 425 -10.63 -15.94 -1.33
CA THR A 425 -10.86 -17.00 -2.32
C THR A 425 -9.65 -17.94 -2.35
N VAL A 426 -8.45 -17.38 -2.43
CA VAL A 426 -7.17 -18.10 -2.41
C VAL A 426 -6.13 -17.30 -1.62
N THR A 427 -5.01 -17.91 -1.30
CA THR A 427 -3.84 -17.22 -0.75
C THR A 427 -2.64 -17.31 -1.68
N ALA A 428 -1.73 -16.34 -1.53
CA ALA A 428 -0.44 -16.29 -2.22
C ALA A 428 0.61 -15.59 -1.34
N PRO A 429 1.91 -15.76 -1.64
CA PRO A 429 2.98 -15.06 -0.92
C PRO A 429 2.76 -13.55 -0.87
N GLY A 430 2.74 -12.99 0.33
CA GLY A 430 2.54 -11.55 0.56
C GLY A 430 3.45 -10.97 1.64
N VAL A 431 4.47 -11.69 2.11
CA VAL A 431 5.42 -11.22 3.13
C VAL A 431 6.81 -11.08 2.54
N ALA A 432 7.44 -9.93 2.76
CA ALA A 432 8.78 -9.61 2.26
C ALA A 432 8.93 -9.88 0.75
N ILE A 433 7.93 -9.48 -0.03
CA ILE A 433 7.98 -9.55 -1.49
C ILE A 433 8.87 -8.42 -1.97
N ILE A 434 9.95 -8.74 -2.67
CA ILE A 434 10.81 -7.73 -3.26
C ILE A 434 10.32 -7.40 -4.67
N SER A 435 10.20 -6.12 -4.97
CA SER A 435 9.74 -5.65 -6.28
C SER A 435 10.37 -4.30 -6.59
N ALA A 436 9.97 -3.67 -7.70
CA ALA A 436 10.39 -2.33 -8.10
C ALA A 436 10.12 -1.30 -7.00
N ASP A 437 11.05 -0.36 -6.80
CA ASP A 437 11.04 0.66 -5.75
C ASP A 437 11.03 2.06 -6.38
N SER A 438 9.90 2.75 -6.33
CA SER A 438 9.81 4.12 -6.83
C SER A 438 10.68 5.04 -5.97
N ASP A 439 11.48 5.89 -6.62
CA ASP A 439 12.25 6.93 -5.93
C ASP A 439 11.52 8.30 -5.89
N GLY A 440 10.29 8.35 -6.42
CA GLY A 440 9.49 9.57 -6.49
C GLY A 440 9.98 10.61 -7.49
N LEU A 441 10.94 10.28 -8.37
CA LEU A 441 11.54 11.20 -9.34
C LEU A 441 11.33 10.75 -10.79
N LYS A 442 10.40 11.41 -11.49
CA LYS A 442 9.92 11.06 -12.85
C LYS A 442 10.93 10.76 -13.96
N ASN A 443 12.17 11.21 -13.83
CA ASN A 443 13.21 11.05 -14.85
C ASN A 443 14.58 10.71 -14.23
N SER A 444 14.60 9.92 -13.16
CA SER A 444 15.83 9.56 -12.45
C SER A 444 16.55 8.36 -13.06
N ASN A 445 15.85 7.49 -13.79
CA ASN A 445 16.51 6.29 -14.30
C ASN A 445 16.65 5.20 -13.24
N ASN A 446 15.96 5.29 -12.10
CA ASN A 446 16.30 4.47 -10.94
C ASN A 446 16.09 2.97 -11.22
N SER A 447 16.79 2.15 -10.45
CA SER A 447 16.69 0.69 -10.56
C SER A 447 16.60 0.03 -9.20
N GLY A 448 16.00 0.74 -8.24
CA GLY A 448 15.84 0.30 -6.87
C GLY A 448 14.92 -0.91 -6.76
N THR A 449 15.03 -1.63 -5.66
CA THR A 449 14.07 -2.67 -5.28
C THR A 449 13.81 -2.62 -3.78
N ILE A 450 12.58 -2.83 -3.37
CA ILE A 450 12.15 -2.75 -1.97
C ILE A 450 11.32 -3.97 -1.60
N ALA A 451 11.46 -4.42 -0.33
CA ALA A 451 10.64 -5.48 0.23
C ALA A 451 9.39 -4.88 0.89
N MET A 452 8.20 -5.30 0.45
CA MET A 452 6.92 -4.93 1.08
C MET A 452 6.16 -6.17 1.55
N SER A 453 5.27 -5.98 2.52
CA SER A 453 4.42 -7.05 3.06
C SER A 453 2.98 -6.58 3.16
N GLY A 454 2.04 -7.42 2.75
CA GLY A 454 0.61 -7.16 2.79
C GLY A 454 -0.16 -8.12 1.90
N THR A 455 -1.48 -8.21 2.11
CA THR A 455 -2.38 -8.77 1.07
C THR A 455 -2.29 -7.99 -0.24
N SER A 456 -1.84 -6.73 -0.17
CA SER A 456 -1.44 -5.89 -1.30
C SER A 456 -0.32 -6.47 -2.17
N MET A 457 0.56 -7.32 -1.63
CA MET A 457 1.62 -8.00 -2.40
C MET A 457 1.22 -9.42 -2.82
N ALA A 458 0.32 -10.07 -2.05
CA ALA A 458 -0.27 -11.34 -2.44
C ALA A 458 -1.18 -11.20 -3.68
N THR A 459 -1.96 -10.13 -3.74
CA THR A 459 -2.90 -9.86 -4.85
C THR A 459 -2.23 -9.77 -6.23
N PRO A 460 -1.15 -8.98 -6.44
CA PRO A 460 -0.44 -8.95 -7.71
C PRO A 460 0.30 -10.26 -8.01
N THR A 461 0.73 -10.99 -6.98
CA THR A 461 1.28 -12.35 -7.14
C THR A 461 0.21 -13.27 -7.77
N THR A 462 -1.04 -13.22 -7.27
CA THR A 462 -2.18 -13.93 -7.86
C THR A 462 -2.58 -13.39 -9.23
N ALA A 463 -2.51 -12.08 -9.46
CA ALA A 463 -2.85 -11.49 -10.76
C ALA A 463 -1.89 -11.95 -11.86
N GLY A 464 -0.60 -12.05 -11.56
CA GLY A 464 0.35 -12.64 -12.49
C GLY A 464 0.11 -14.15 -12.70
N ALA A 465 -0.27 -14.91 -11.67
CA ALA A 465 -0.72 -16.30 -11.82
C ALA A 465 -1.94 -16.41 -12.75
N ALA A 466 -2.92 -15.51 -12.61
CA ALA A 466 -4.10 -15.43 -13.45
C ALA A 466 -3.74 -15.11 -14.91
N ALA A 467 -2.73 -14.28 -15.15
CA ALA A 467 -2.23 -14.00 -16.50
C ALA A 467 -1.62 -15.25 -17.15
N LEU A 468 -0.85 -16.05 -16.40
CA LEU A 468 -0.31 -17.33 -16.89
C LEU A 468 -1.44 -18.33 -17.22
N VAL A 469 -2.46 -18.44 -16.36
CA VAL A 469 -3.64 -19.28 -16.62
C VAL A 469 -4.41 -18.81 -17.85
N ARG A 470 -4.60 -17.50 -18.02
CA ARG A 470 -5.28 -16.97 -19.20
C ARG A 470 -4.49 -17.27 -20.48
N GLN A 471 -3.17 -17.06 -20.45
CA GLN A 471 -2.29 -17.41 -21.56
C GLN A 471 -2.40 -18.88 -21.95
N TYR A 472 -2.39 -19.79 -20.97
CA TYR A 472 -2.51 -21.24 -21.19
C TYR A 472 -3.72 -21.60 -22.08
N TYR A 473 -4.89 -21.00 -21.83
CA TYR A 473 -6.07 -21.23 -22.67
C TYR A 473 -6.04 -20.45 -23.98
N THR A 474 -5.56 -19.20 -23.98
CA THR A 474 -5.54 -18.38 -25.21
C THR A 474 -4.49 -18.81 -26.23
N GLU A 475 -3.48 -19.57 -25.81
CA GLU A 475 -2.50 -20.23 -26.70
C GLU A 475 -2.86 -21.69 -26.99
N GLY A 476 -3.97 -22.18 -26.43
CA GLY A 476 -4.51 -23.51 -26.73
C GLY A 476 -3.65 -24.66 -26.21
N HIS A 477 -3.06 -24.51 -25.02
CA HIS A 477 -2.40 -25.64 -24.37
C HIS A 477 -3.40 -26.70 -23.91
N TYR A 478 -4.62 -26.33 -23.57
CA TYR A 478 -5.69 -27.30 -23.30
C TYR A 478 -6.32 -27.76 -24.62
N PRO A 479 -6.60 -29.06 -24.84
CA PRO A 479 -6.50 -30.17 -23.89
C PRO A 479 -5.19 -30.97 -23.92
N SER A 480 -4.39 -30.85 -24.98
CA SER A 480 -3.24 -31.73 -25.25
C SER A 480 -2.02 -31.47 -24.36
N GLY A 481 -1.99 -30.34 -23.67
CA GLY A 481 -0.83 -29.80 -22.98
C GLY A 481 0.21 -29.16 -23.91
N THR A 482 -0.06 -29.09 -25.22
CA THR A 482 0.79 -28.45 -26.25
C THR A 482 0.04 -27.28 -26.86
N ALA A 483 0.68 -26.11 -26.95
CA ALA A 483 0.08 -24.93 -27.57
C ALA A 483 -0.35 -25.23 -29.02
N SER A 484 -1.60 -24.89 -29.33
CA SER A 484 -2.24 -25.16 -30.61
C SER A 484 -3.27 -24.07 -30.86
N SER A 485 -3.16 -23.35 -31.98
CA SER A 485 -4.14 -22.32 -32.33
C SER A 485 -5.53 -22.90 -32.60
N ALA A 486 -5.64 -24.20 -32.91
CA ALA A 486 -6.92 -24.87 -33.10
C ALA A 486 -7.65 -25.13 -31.77
N ASP A 487 -6.90 -25.26 -30.68
CA ASP A 487 -7.43 -25.49 -29.35
C ASP A 487 -7.48 -24.20 -28.50
N ALA A 488 -7.02 -23.08 -29.05
CA ALA A 488 -7.04 -21.77 -28.40
C ALA A 488 -8.46 -21.21 -28.29
N PHE A 489 -8.82 -20.72 -27.11
CA PHE A 489 -10.10 -20.04 -26.89
C PHE A 489 -9.99 -18.93 -25.84
N ILE A 490 -10.98 -18.03 -25.80
CA ILE A 490 -11.06 -16.99 -24.78
C ILE A 490 -11.71 -17.59 -23.52
N PRO A 491 -10.96 -17.73 -22.40
CA PRO A 491 -11.53 -18.25 -21.16
C PRO A 491 -12.44 -17.20 -20.51
N SER A 492 -13.52 -17.66 -19.86
CA SER A 492 -14.31 -16.79 -18.98
C SER A 492 -13.54 -16.45 -17.70
N ALA A 493 -13.93 -15.37 -17.03
CA ALA A 493 -13.45 -15.02 -15.70
C ALA A 493 -13.71 -16.16 -14.69
N ALA A 494 -14.86 -16.82 -14.81
CA ALA A 494 -15.20 -18.00 -14.02
C ALA A 494 -14.24 -19.16 -14.25
N LEU A 495 -13.81 -19.42 -15.49
CA LEU A 495 -12.83 -20.48 -15.79
C LEU A 495 -11.46 -20.17 -15.20
N ILE A 496 -10.96 -18.93 -15.36
CA ILE A 496 -9.67 -18.54 -14.77
C ILE A 496 -9.74 -18.70 -13.24
N LYS A 497 -10.83 -18.24 -12.61
CA LYS A 497 -11.05 -18.38 -11.16
C LYS A 497 -11.17 -19.84 -10.72
N ALA A 498 -11.91 -20.68 -11.46
CA ALA A 498 -12.01 -22.13 -11.19
C ALA A 498 -10.66 -22.82 -11.25
N THR A 499 -9.82 -22.48 -12.23
CA THR A 499 -8.48 -23.04 -12.37
C THR A 499 -7.57 -22.63 -11.21
N LEU A 500 -7.61 -21.36 -10.78
CA LEU A 500 -6.86 -20.90 -9.60
C LEU A 500 -7.31 -21.65 -8.32
N VAL A 501 -8.63 -21.78 -8.10
CA VAL A 501 -9.20 -22.49 -6.96
C VAL A 501 -8.88 -23.99 -6.99
N ASN A 502 -8.94 -24.63 -8.16
CA ASN A 502 -8.59 -26.04 -8.32
C ASN A 502 -7.10 -26.28 -8.03
N SER A 503 -6.24 -25.34 -8.44
CA SER A 503 -4.79 -25.40 -8.23
C SER A 503 -4.39 -25.27 -6.75
N ALA A 504 -5.26 -24.68 -5.95
CA ALA A 504 -4.97 -24.33 -4.58
C ALA A 504 -4.70 -25.57 -3.71
N GLN A 505 -3.66 -25.44 -2.87
CA GLN A 505 -3.16 -26.44 -1.96
C GLN A 505 -3.57 -26.09 -0.53
N ASN A 506 -4.14 -27.06 0.19
CA ASN A 506 -4.39 -26.95 1.61
C ASN A 506 -3.09 -26.72 2.39
N MET A 507 -3.07 -25.67 3.20
CA MET A 507 -1.95 -25.35 4.08
C MET A 507 -2.19 -25.85 5.50
N ILE A 508 -1.10 -26.17 6.20
CA ILE A 508 -1.12 -26.67 7.59
C ILE A 508 -0.17 -25.91 8.54
N GLY A 509 0.39 -24.79 8.09
CA GLY A 509 1.33 -23.99 8.88
C GLY A 509 0.66 -23.09 9.91
N ASN A 510 1.42 -22.15 10.46
CA ASN A 510 0.91 -21.20 11.44
C ASN A 510 -0.16 -20.27 10.86
N TYR A 511 -1.07 -19.82 11.72
CA TYR A 511 -2.19 -18.92 11.40
C TYR A 511 -3.20 -19.44 10.35
N THR A 512 -3.09 -20.69 9.92
CA THR A 512 -4.20 -21.37 9.24
C THR A 512 -5.33 -21.59 10.24
N ASP A 513 -6.54 -21.13 9.91
CA ASP A 513 -7.72 -21.19 10.79
C ASP A 513 -8.40 -22.57 10.80
N ALA A 514 -8.39 -23.27 9.67
CA ALA A 514 -8.83 -24.65 9.50
C ALA A 514 -8.29 -25.23 8.19
N SER A 515 -8.50 -26.53 7.93
CA SER A 515 -8.31 -27.11 6.60
C SER A 515 -9.31 -26.53 5.59
N ILE A 516 -8.98 -26.60 4.29
CA ILE A 516 -9.84 -26.10 3.22
C ILE A 516 -11.21 -26.82 3.18
N PRO A 517 -12.27 -26.13 2.70
CA PRO A 517 -12.36 -24.67 2.63
C PRO A 517 -12.33 -24.05 4.03
N SER A 518 -11.64 -22.91 4.16
CA SER A 518 -11.59 -22.16 5.42
C SER A 518 -11.68 -20.65 5.20
N THR A 519 -11.89 -19.92 6.28
CA THR A 519 -12.04 -18.46 6.23
C THR A 519 -10.72 -17.69 6.31
N GLY A 520 -9.59 -18.35 6.55
CA GLY A 520 -8.27 -17.72 6.58
C GLY A 520 -7.40 -18.07 5.39
N GLN A 521 -7.48 -19.31 4.90
CA GLN A 521 -6.78 -19.73 3.69
C GLN A 521 -7.67 -19.85 2.45
N GLY A 522 -9.00 -19.72 2.60
CA GLY A 522 -9.92 -19.90 1.47
C GLY A 522 -9.88 -21.33 0.97
N TRP A 523 -9.61 -21.47 -0.33
CA TRP A 523 -9.35 -22.75 -0.99
C TRP A 523 -7.89 -23.21 -0.92
N GLY A 524 -7.02 -22.42 -0.27
CA GLY A 524 -5.61 -22.70 -0.08
C GLY A 524 -4.67 -21.80 -0.89
N ARG A 525 -3.37 -22.11 -0.84
CA ARG A 525 -2.35 -21.38 -1.59
C ARG A 525 -2.29 -21.85 -3.04
N ILE A 526 -2.21 -20.92 -3.98
CA ILE A 526 -2.05 -21.24 -5.41
C ILE A 526 -0.83 -22.14 -5.65
N ASN A 527 -1.03 -23.19 -6.46
CA ASN A 527 0.02 -24.05 -6.99
C ASN A 527 -0.39 -24.54 -8.38
N LEU A 528 -0.07 -23.76 -9.42
CA LEU A 528 -0.57 -23.96 -10.78
C LEU A 528 -0.29 -25.35 -11.36
N SER A 529 0.80 -26.00 -10.97
CA SER A 529 1.17 -27.35 -11.41
C SER A 529 0.24 -28.47 -10.91
N ASN A 530 -0.63 -28.17 -9.95
CA ASN A 530 -1.68 -29.09 -9.54
C ASN A 530 -2.81 -29.20 -10.55
N THR A 531 -2.95 -28.23 -11.46
CA THR A 531 -4.06 -28.18 -12.41
C THR A 531 -3.60 -28.08 -13.87
N LEU A 532 -2.63 -27.20 -14.17
CA LEU A 532 -2.16 -27.03 -15.55
C LEU A 532 -1.33 -28.22 -16.00
N THR A 533 -1.84 -28.96 -16.99
CA THR A 533 -1.18 -30.14 -17.57
C THR A 533 -0.47 -29.77 -18.86
N PHE A 534 0.68 -30.40 -19.10
CA PHE A 534 1.45 -30.28 -20.32
C PHE A 534 1.66 -31.66 -20.96
N SER A 535 2.01 -31.68 -22.25
CA SER A 535 2.27 -32.94 -22.97
C SER A 535 3.27 -33.81 -22.20
N GLY A 536 2.88 -35.08 -21.97
CA GLY A 536 3.65 -36.07 -21.21
C GLY A 536 3.33 -36.13 -19.71
N ASP A 537 2.44 -35.27 -19.20
CA ASP A 537 1.98 -35.37 -17.81
C ASP A 537 0.99 -36.51 -17.62
N THR A 538 1.13 -37.23 -16.50
CA THR A 538 0.18 -38.27 -16.09
C THR A 538 -1.07 -37.69 -15.42
N LYS A 539 -1.02 -36.42 -15.03
CA LYS A 539 -2.18 -35.68 -14.48
C LYS A 539 -3.16 -35.40 -15.60
N THR A 540 -4.44 -35.59 -15.29
CA THR A 540 -5.54 -35.27 -16.19
C THR A 540 -6.13 -33.90 -15.86
N LEU A 541 -6.51 -33.16 -16.89
CA LEU A 541 -7.27 -31.92 -16.80
C LEU A 541 -8.44 -32.00 -17.78
N THR A 542 -9.65 -31.78 -17.31
CA THR A 542 -10.82 -31.55 -18.17
C THR A 542 -11.49 -30.26 -17.74
N VAL A 543 -11.91 -29.43 -18.70
CA VAL A 543 -12.62 -28.18 -18.41
C VAL A 543 -13.91 -28.06 -19.20
N ILE A 544 -14.93 -27.47 -18.57
CA ILE A 544 -16.13 -26.98 -19.22
C ILE A 544 -16.16 -25.47 -19.02
N ASN A 545 -16.26 -24.71 -20.11
CA ASN A 545 -16.49 -23.27 -20.10
C ASN A 545 -17.87 -23.00 -20.71
N SER A 546 -18.93 -23.21 -19.93
CA SER A 546 -20.31 -23.18 -20.43
C SER A 546 -20.84 -21.75 -20.52
N THR A 547 -20.86 -21.18 -21.72
CA THR A 547 -21.42 -19.85 -22.00
C THR A 547 -22.95 -19.87 -22.13
N ALA A 548 -23.55 -21.01 -22.49
CA ALA A 548 -25.00 -21.17 -22.58
C ALA A 548 -25.67 -21.18 -21.20
N GLY A 549 -24.98 -21.69 -20.17
CA GLY A 549 -25.45 -21.70 -18.80
C GLY A 549 -26.60 -22.67 -18.49
N LEU A 550 -27.16 -22.55 -17.29
CA LEU A 550 -28.28 -23.37 -16.79
C LEU A 550 -29.41 -22.48 -16.28
N ALA A 551 -30.67 -22.81 -16.62
CA ALA A 551 -31.83 -22.23 -15.95
C ALA A 551 -32.22 -23.01 -14.69
N THR A 552 -33.22 -22.52 -13.98
CA THR A 552 -33.77 -23.21 -12.80
C THR A 552 -34.31 -24.59 -13.19
N GLY A 553 -33.80 -25.63 -12.54
CA GLY A 553 -34.17 -27.02 -12.79
C GLY A 553 -33.31 -27.73 -13.83
N ASP A 554 -32.56 -27.00 -14.65
CA ASP A 554 -31.66 -27.59 -15.63
C ASP A 554 -30.45 -28.24 -14.93
N SER A 555 -29.91 -29.27 -15.55
CA SER A 555 -28.66 -29.90 -15.10
C SER A 555 -27.88 -30.45 -16.26
N ILE A 556 -26.56 -30.42 -16.12
CA ILE A 556 -25.63 -31.16 -16.97
C ILE A 556 -24.92 -32.20 -16.12
N SER A 557 -24.90 -33.44 -16.61
CA SER A 557 -24.18 -34.55 -15.99
C SER A 557 -23.18 -35.12 -16.99
N GLN A 558 -21.94 -35.31 -16.56
CA GLN A 558 -20.89 -35.96 -17.35
C GLN A 558 -20.17 -37.01 -16.53
N THR A 559 -19.74 -38.07 -17.20
CA THR A 559 -18.98 -39.17 -16.57
C THR A 559 -17.49 -38.93 -16.75
N TYR A 560 -16.73 -39.16 -15.69
CA TYR A 560 -15.28 -39.06 -15.65
C TYR A 560 -14.68 -40.34 -15.06
N PHE A 561 -13.77 -40.99 -15.77
CA PHE A 561 -13.04 -42.14 -15.26
C PHE A 561 -11.85 -41.68 -14.42
N SER A 562 -11.76 -42.15 -13.18
CA SER A 562 -10.53 -42.05 -12.39
C SER A 562 -9.80 -43.39 -12.40
N GLN A 563 -8.48 -43.34 -12.54
CA GLN A 563 -7.59 -44.50 -12.37
C GLN A 563 -7.36 -44.84 -10.88
N GLY A 564 -7.77 -43.96 -9.96
CA GLY A 564 -7.55 -44.15 -8.52
C GLY A 564 -6.13 -43.88 -8.04
N ASP A 565 -5.25 -43.41 -8.93
CA ASP A 565 -3.83 -43.14 -8.68
C ASP A 565 -3.52 -41.66 -8.37
N GLN A 566 -4.50 -40.78 -8.55
CA GLN A 566 -4.43 -39.34 -8.27
C GLN A 566 -5.67 -38.86 -7.50
N PRO A 567 -5.57 -37.82 -6.66
CA PRO A 567 -6.74 -37.16 -6.09
C PRO A 567 -7.69 -36.64 -7.17
N LEU A 568 -8.99 -36.92 -7.05
CA LEU A 568 -10.01 -36.36 -7.93
C LEU A 568 -10.51 -35.04 -7.35
N LYS A 569 -10.37 -33.94 -8.10
CA LYS A 569 -10.85 -32.61 -7.69
C LYS A 569 -11.74 -32.01 -8.77
N ALA A 570 -13.02 -31.83 -8.48
CA ALA A 570 -13.98 -31.11 -9.32
C ALA A 570 -14.27 -29.73 -8.71
N THR A 571 -14.09 -28.65 -9.47
CA THR A 571 -14.28 -27.27 -9.01
C THR A 571 -15.21 -26.54 -9.96
N LEU A 572 -16.40 -26.20 -9.46
CA LEU A 572 -17.42 -25.40 -10.11
C LEU A 572 -17.28 -23.94 -9.68
N VAL A 573 -17.26 -23.01 -10.63
CA VAL A 573 -17.33 -21.57 -10.36
C VAL A 573 -18.25 -20.90 -11.36
N TRP A 574 -19.00 -19.90 -10.92
CA TRP A 574 -19.76 -19.02 -11.81
C TRP A 574 -19.57 -17.54 -11.45
N THR A 575 -19.69 -16.68 -12.47
CA THR A 575 -19.84 -15.23 -12.28
C THR A 575 -21.32 -14.97 -12.05
N ASP A 576 -21.71 -14.76 -10.79
CA ASP A 576 -23.11 -14.61 -10.40
C ASP A 576 -23.65 -13.21 -10.75
N TYR A 577 -24.96 -13.10 -10.94
CA TYR A 577 -25.64 -11.82 -11.13
C TYR A 577 -25.41 -10.90 -9.89
N PRO A 578 -25.22 -9.58 -10.04
CA PRO A 578 -24.95 -8.69 -8.91
C PRO A 578 -26.02 -8.78 -7.81
N GLY A 579 -25.57 -8.90 -6.55
CA GLY A 579 -26.45 -8.97 -5.39
C GLY A 579 -27.09 -7.62 -5.07
N THR A 580 -28.25 -7.63 -4.40
CA THR A 580 -28.88 -6.39 -3.91
C THR A 580 -28.17 -5.90 -2.65
N VAL A 581 -27.70 -4.65 -2.65
CA VAL A 581 -27.08 -4.02 -1.46
C VAL A 581 -28.07 -3.99 -0.30
N GLY A 582 -27.62 -4.37 0.90
CA GLY A 582 -28.46 -4.43 2.10
C GLY A 582 -29.29 -5.69 2.24
N ALA A 583 -29.25 -6.62 1.27
CA ALA A 583 -29.80 -7.96 1.44
C ALA A 583 -28.97 -8.78 2.43
N ALA A 584 -29.62 -9.69 3.16
CA ALA A 584 -28.96 -10.57 4.12
C ALA A 584 -28.03 -11.62 3.47
N LYS A 585 -28.25 -11.92 2.18
CA LYS A 585 -27.41 -12.80 1.36
C LYS A 585 -27.10 -12.12 0.04
N ALA A 586 -25.86 -12.21 -0.41
CA ALA A 586 -25.45 -11.64 -1.69
C ALA A 586 -25.76 -12.56 -2.87
N LEU A 587 -25.74 -13.89 -2.69
CA LEU A 587 -25.95 -14.89 -3.77
C LEU A 587 -27.32 -14.69 -4.44
N VAL A 588 -27.35 -14.72 -5.78
CA VAL A 588 -28.58 -14.55 -6.59
C VAL A 588 -28.91 -15.84 -7.32
N ASN A 589 -28.02 -16.30 -8.19
CA ASN A 589 -28.15 -17.59 -8.86
C ASN A 589 -27.40 -18.66 -8.08
N ASP A 590 -28.10 -19.75 -7.82
CA ASP A 590 -27.67 -20.87 -6.99
C ASP A 590 -27.49 -22.12 -7.87
N LEU A 591 -26.23 -22.56 -8.00
CA LEU A 591 -25.86 -23.78 -8.71
C LEU A 591 -25.30 -24.81 -7.73
N ASP A 592 -25.69 -26.08 -7.89
CA ASP A 592 -25.20 -27.19 -7.08
C ASP A 592 -24.22 -28.07 -7.87
N LEU A 593 -23.07 -28.40 -7.26
CA LEU A 593 -22.15 -29.44 -7.67
C LEU A 593 -22.46 -30.74 -6.91
N THR A 594 -22.58 -31.84 -7.66
CA THR A 594 -22.68 -33.18 -7.10
C THR A 594 -21.74 -34.13 -7.84
N VAL A 595 -20.98 -34.92 -7.09
CA VAL A 595 -20.11 -35.98 -7.63
C VAL A 595 -20.53 -37.32 -7.05
N THR A 596 -20.94 -38.25 -7.91
CA THR A 596 -21.33 -39.61 -7.53
C THR A 596 -20.22 -40.59 -7.90
N ALA A 597 -19.76 -41.37 -6.93
CA ALA A 597 -18.75 -42.42 -7.10
C ALA A 597 -19.26 -43.59 -7.97
N PRO A 598 -18.36 -44.48 -8.44
CA PRO A 598 -18.73 -45.64 -9.26
C PRO A 598 -19.85 -46.50 -8.66
N ASP A 599 -20.61 -47.18 -9.53
CA ASP A 599 -21.72 -48.10 -9.21
C ASP A 599 -22.87 -47.49 -8.37
N GLY A 600 -23.02 -46.16 -8.40
CA GLY A 600 -24.02 -45.46 -7.59
C GLY A 600 -23.66 -45.43 -6.10
N GLY A 601 -22.37 -45.47 -5.78
CA GLY A 601 -21.83 -45.47 -4.43
C GLY A 601 -21.98 -44.13 -3.70
N ALA A 602 -20.91 -43.68 -3.05
CA ALA A 602 -20.89 -42.43 -2.30
C ALA A 602 -21.27 -41.22 -3.18
N THR A 603 -22.11 -40.32 -2.66
CA THR A 603 -22.40 -39.03 -3.28
C THR A 603 -21.79 -37.91 -2.45
N TYR A 604 -21.03 -37.05 -3.11
CA TYR A 604 -20.36 -35.89 -2.54
C TYR A 604 -21.04 -34.62 -3.06
N LEU A 605 -21.40 -33.73 -2.15
CA LEU A 605 -21.97 -32.43 -2.47
C LEU A 605 -20.86 -31.38 -2.44
N GLY A 606 -20.99 -30.34 -3.26
CA GLY A 606 -20.09 -29.20 -3.22
C GLY A 606 -19.94 -28.64 -1.80
N ASN A 607 -18.69 -28.36 -1.43
CA ASN A 607 -18.30 -27.72 -0.17
C ASN A 607 -18.62 -28.48 1.13
N VAL A 608 -19.09 -29.73 1.03
CA VAL A 608 -19.18 -30.62 2.19
C VAL A 608 -17.82 -31.28 2.45
N PHE A 609 -17.04 -30.69 3.35
CA PHE A 609 -15.67 -31.14 3.67
C PHE A 609 -15.52 -31.58 5.12
N SER A 610 -14.55 -32.47 5.35
CA SER A 610 -14.04 -32.84 6.66
C SER A 610 -12.53 -33.09 6.54
N GLY A 611 -11.72 -32.39 7.33
CA GLY A 611 -10.26 -32.55 7.35
C GLY A 611 -9.57 -32.23 6.01
N GLY A 612 -10.10 -31.28 5.23
CA GLY A 612 -9.48 -30.86 3.97
C GLY A 612 -9.86 -31.71 2.74
N ALA A 613 -10.75 -32.69 2.88
CA ALA A 613 -11.29 -33.49 1.78
C ALA A 613 -12.82 -33.57 1.87
N SER A 614 -13.48 -33.91 0.75
CA SER A 614 -14.93 -34.04 0.72
C SER A 614 -15.44 -35.22 1.53
N ALA A 615 -16.53 -34.98 2.25
CA ALA A 615 -17.25 -35.98 3.03
C ALA A 615 -18.63 -36.24 2.41
N THR A 616 -19.21 -37.41 2.68
CA THR A 616 -20.59 -37.73 2.29
C THR A 616 -21.58 -37.22 3.34
N GLY A 617 -22.84 -37.06 2.94
CA GLY A 617 -23.88 -36.46 3.79
C GLY A 617 -23.82 -34.93 3.77
N GLY A 618 -24.29 -34.28 4.84
CA GLY A 618 -24.32 -32.81 4.93
C GLY A 618 -25.48 -32.17 4.17
N SER A 619 -25.30 -30.91 3.77
CA SER A 619 -26.27 -30.13 3.01
C SER A 619 -25.54 -29.38 1.90
N THR A 620 -26.25 -29.13 0.80
CA THR A 620 -25.75 -28.32 -0.33
C THR A 620 -25.36 -26.92 0.13
N ASP A 621 -24.31 -26.35 -0.46
CA ASP A 621 -23.96 -24.95 -0.26
C ASP A 621 -25.08 -24.08 -0.84
N ARG A 622 -25.28 -22.90 -0.24
CA ARG A 622 -26.34 -21.93 -0.59
C ARG A 622 -25.86 -20.49 -0.42
N LEU A 623 -24.54 -20.28 -0.47
CA LEU A 623 -23.88 -19.03 -0.19
C LEU A 623 -22.78 -18.72 -1.20
N ASN A 624 -21.93 -19.69 -1.54
CA ASN A 624 -20.71 -19.45 -2.31
C ASN A 624 -20.94 -19.60 -3.82
N VAL A 625 -20.14 -18.89 -4.62
CA VAL A 625 -20.11 -19.03 -6.09
C VAL A 625 -19.02 -20.00 -6.55
N GLU A 626 -18.29 -20.57 -5.59
CA GLU A 626 -17.29 -21.59 -5.75
C GLU A 626 -17.76 -22.84 -5.01
N GLU A 627 -17.98 -23.94 -5.74
CA GLU A 627 -18.23 -25.25 -5.16
C GLU A 627 -17.13 -26.24 -5.55
N GLN A 628 -16.61 -26.99 -4.59
CA GLN A 628 -15.58 -28.00 -4.82
C GLN A 628 -15.98 -29.36 -4.26
N VAL A 629 -15.58 -30.42 -4.96
CA VAL A 629 -15.44 -31.77 -4.41
C VAL A 629 -14.00 -32.22 -4.58
N LEU A 630 -13.36 -32.66 -3.49
CA LEU A 630 -12.01 -33.22 -3.46
C LEU A 630 -12.03 -34.60 -2.81
N ILE A 631 -11.81 -35.64 -3.63
CA ILE A 631 -11.66 -37.02 -3.17
C ILE A 631 -10.17 -37.33 -3.18
N ALA A 632 -9.54 -37.34 -2.00
CA ALA A 632 -8.09 -37.53 -1.87
C ALA A 632 -7.60 -38.89 -2.41
N THR A 633 -8.41 -39.94 -2.25
CA THR A 633 -8.11 -41.30 -2.73
C THR A 633 -9.35 -41.87 -3.43
N PRO A 634 -9.61 -41.48 -4.70
CA PRO A 634 -10.76 -41.99 -5.43
C PRO A 634 -10.59 -43.49 -5.70
N ALA A 635 -11.68 -44.26 -5.57
CA ALA A 635 -11.70 -45.60 -6.13
C ALA A 635 -11.61 -45.51 -7.66
N GLN A 636 -10.94 -46.46 -8.30
CA GLN A 636 -10.93 -46.56 -9.76
C GLN A 636 -12.37 -46.76 -10.28
N GLY A 637 -12.72 -46.06 -11.36
CA GLY A 637 -14.02 -46.21 -12.02
C GLY A 637 -14.65 -44.89 -12.48
N ASN A 638 -15.90 -45.01 -12.93
CA ASN A 638 -16.69 -43.90 -13.48
C ASN A 638 -17.36 -43.06 -12.39
N TYR A 639 -16.94 -41.81 -12.24
CA TYR A 639 -17.59 -40.80 -11.42
C TYR A 639 -18.56 -39.99 -12.28
N THR A 640 -19.77 -39.74 -11.80
CA THR A 640 -20.70 -38.82 -12.46
C THR A 640 -20.61 -37.46 -11.78
N VAL A 641 -20.18 -36.44 -12.52
CA VAL A 641 -20.15 -35.04 -12.06
C VAL A 641 -21.36 -34.33 -12.65
N THR A 642 -22.21 -33.78 -11.78
CA THR A 642 -23.43 -33.08 -12.13
C THR A 642 -23.38 -31.65 -11.64
N VAL A 643 -23.71 -30.70 -12.52
CA VAL A 643 -23.96 -29.30 -12.18
C VAL A 643 -25.43 -29.02 -12.42
N LYS A 644 -26.12 -28.46 -11.43
CA LYS A 644 -27.57 -28.21 -11.49
C LYS A 644 -27.87 -26.76 -11.18
N GLY A 645 -28.72 -26.11 -11.98
CA GLY A 645 -29.33 -24.84 -11.63
C GLY A 645 -30.41 -25.03 -10.58
N TYR A 646 -30.09 -24.91 -9.29
CA TYR A 646 -31.05 -25.10 -8.22
C TYR A 646 -32.12 -24.01 -8.23
N ASN A 647 -31.66 -22.75 -8.24
CA ASN A 647 -32.52 -21.57 -8.28
C ASN A 647 -31.78 -20.45 -9.02
N VAL A 648 -32.14 -20.22 -10.27
CA VAL A 648 -31.50 -19.28 -11.18
C VAL A 648 -32.53 -18.21 -11.60
N PRO A 649 -32.83 -17.23 -10.73
CA PRO A 649 -33.78 -16.16 -11.04
C PRO A 649 -33.29 -15.20 -12.13
N ASN A 650 -31.98 -15.10 -12.34
CA ASN A 650 -31.33 -14.25 -13.34
C ASN A 650 -30.48 -15.10 -14.29
N GLY A 651 -31.12 -15.94 -15.09
CA GLY A 651 -30.44 -16.92 -15.94
C GLY A 651 -30.81 -16.87 -17.44
N PRO A 652 -30.35 -17.87 -18.22
CA PRO A 652 -29.51 -18.99 -17.78
C PRO A 652 -28.15 -18.53 -17.22
N GLN A 653 -27.62 -19.20 -16.19
CA GLN A 653 -26.36 -18.84 -15.52
C GLN A 653 -25.18 -19.59 -16.15
N PRO A 654 -24.25 -18.90 -16.84
CA PRO A 654 -22.99 -19.49 -17.31
C PRO A 654 -22.12 -19.98 -16.14
N PHE A 655 -21.32 -21.01 -16.37
CA PHE A 655 -20.43 -21.55 -15.33
C PHE A 655 -19.18 -22.17 -15.95
N ALA A 656 -18.17 -22.36 -15.12
CA ALA A 656 -16.98 -23.12 -15.43
C ALA A 656 -16.83 -24.31 -14.49
N LEU A 657 -16.42 -25.46 -15.03
CA LEU A 657 -16.09 -26.66 -14.26
C LEU A 657 -14.66 -27.09 -14.62
N VAL A 658 -13.81 -27.28 -13.61
CA VAL A 658 -12.44 -27.80 -13.75
C VAL A 658 -12.34 -29.11 -13.00
N VAL A 659 -11.98 -30.19 -13.70
CA VAL A 659 -11.83 -31.53 -13.13
C VAL A 659 -10.40 -32.03 -13.34
N THR A 660 -9.75 -32.45 -12.25
CA THR A 660 -8.43 -33.09 -12.25
C THR A 660 -8.49 -34.47 -11.57
N GLY A 661 -7.56 -35.36 -11.93
CA GLY A 661 -7.49 -36.73 -11.39
C GLY A 661 -8.52 -37.71 -11.98
N ALA A 662 -9.30 -37.26 -12.96
CA ALA A 662 -10.20 -38.09 -13.76
C ALA A 662 -10.32 -37.51 -15.18
N SER A 663 -10.49 -38.39 -16.16
CA SER A 663 -10.64 -38.04 -17.57
C SER A 663 -12.06 -38.29 -18.03
N ALA A 664 -12.58 -37.48 -18.95
CA ALA A 664 -13.82 -37.80 -19.66
C ALA A 664 -13.66 -39.01 -20.62
N VAL A 665 -12.46 -39.57 -20.74
CA VAL A 665 -12.17 -40.82 -21.46
C VAL A 665 -12.36 -42.00 -20.48
N THR A 666 -13.27 -42.90 -20.81
CA THR A 666 -13.69 -44.02 -19.95
C THR A 666 -13.44 -45.36 -20.68
N SER A 667 -13.31 -46.48 -19.95
CA SER A 667 -13.35 -47.82 -20.58
C SER A 667 -14.69 -48.12 -21.24
N LYS A 668 -15.77 -47.47 -20.78
CA LYS A 668 -17.02 -47.44 -21.52
C LYS A 668 -16.91 -46.46 -22.68
N GLY A 669 -16.88 -46.92 -23.92
CA GLY A 669 -16.76 -46.02 -25.07
C GLY A 669 -17.77 -44.87 -25.06
N MET A 670 -17.31 -43.64 -25.26
CA MET A 670 -18.13 -42.43 -25.35
C MET A 670 -18.07 -41.85 -26.76
N LEU A 671 -19.21 -41.83 -27.45
CA LEU A 671 -19.33 -41.33 -28.82
C LEU A 671 -19.99 -39.95 -28.83
N SER A 672 -19.48 -39.04 -29.66
CA SER A 672 -20.01 -37.69 -29.84
C SER A 672 -19.89 -37.24 -31.29
N LEU A 673 -20.79 -36.33 -31.68
CA LEU A 673 -20.78 -35.62 -32.97
C LEU A 673 -20.42 -34.16 -32.70
N ASN A 674 -19.75 -33.49 -33.63
CA ASN A 674 -19.29 -32.11 -33.41
C ASN A 674 -20.39 -31.02 -33.44
N LYS A 675 -21.63 -31.36 -33.83
CA LYS A 675 -22.78 -30.45 -33.84
C LYS A 675 -24.08 -31.14 -33.45
N GLY A 676 -24.98 -30.40 -32.80
CA GLY A 676 -26.36 -30.83 -32.52
C GLY A 676 -27.26 -30.80 -33.75
N ARG A 677 -26.88 -30.03 -34.78
CA ARG A 677 -27.53 -29.98 -36.09
C ARG A 677 -26.54 -29.90 -37.25
N TYR A 678 -26.86 -30.55 -38.36
CA TYR A 678 -26.12 -30.44 -39.63
C TYR A 678 -27.06 -30.04 -40.76
N ASN A 679 -26.55 -29.34 -41.75
CA ASN A 679 -27.24 -29.18 -43.02
C ASN A 679 -27.17 -30.48 -43.86
N GLY A 680 -27.73 -30.45 -45.07
CA GLY A 680 -27.69 -31.59 -46.00
C GLY A 680 -26.36 -31.83 -46.71
N SER A 681 -25.32 -31.08 -46.38
CA SER A 681 -24.04 -31.10 -47.10
C SER A 681 -22.89 -30.61 -46.23
N GLY A 682 -21.99 -31.50 -45.87
CA GLY A 682 -20.87 -31.14 -45.01
C GLY A 682 -20.22 -32.36 -44.41
N ASN A 683 -19.25 -32.14 -43.51
CA ASN A 683 -18.53 -33.21 -42.87
C ASN A 683 -18.97 -33.31 -41.40
N VAL A 684 -19.42 -34.49 -41.01
CA VAL A 684 -19.74 -34.85 -39.64
C VAL A 684 -18.47 -35.37 -39.02
N VAL A 685 -17.93 -34.65 -38.05
CA VAL A 685 -16.78 -35.10 -37.28
C VAL A 685 -17.30 -35.93 -36.12
N ILE A 686 -16.82 -37.17 -36.06
CA ILE A 686 -17.14 -38.10 -34.99
C ILE A 686 -15.94 -38.17 -34.07
N ARG A 687 -16.20 -38.07 -32.77
CA ARG A 687 -15.21 -38.26 -31.72
C ARG A 687 -15.66 -39.38 -30.82
N LEU A 688 -14.84 -40.41 -30.74
CA LEU A 688 -14.96 -41.52 -29.80
C LEU A 688 -13.88 -41.37 -28.73
N SER A 689 -14.22 -41.60 -27.47
CA SER A 689 -13.26 -41.69 -26.37
C SER A 689 -13.44 -43.03 -25.71
N ASP A 690 -12.44 -43.90 -25.80
CA ASP A 690 -12.50 -45.26 -25.30
C ASP A 690 -11.10 -45.75 -24.91
N LEU A 691 -10.92 -46.00 -23.62
CA LEU A 691 -9.65 -46.42 -23.05
C LEU A 691 -9.24 -47.84 -23.51
N ASP A 692 -10.20 -48.70 -23.82
CA ASP A 692 -9.96 -50.11 -24.15
C ASP A 692 -9.37 -50.31 -25.55
N LEU A 693 -9.42 -49.25 -26.36
CA LEU A 693 -8.89 -49.21 -27.70
C LEU A 693 -7.43 -48.73 -27.76
N ASN A 694 -6.94 -48.00 -26.76
CA ASN A 694 -5.55 -47.56 -26.65
C ASN A 694 -4.68 -48.68 -26.04
N ARG A 695 -4.25 -49.62 -26.88
CA ARG A 695 -3.60 -50.89 -26.48
C ARG A 695 -2.08 -50.81 -26.57
N ASP A 696 -1.57 -49.95 -27.43
CA ASP A 696 -0.17 -49.67 -27.70
C ASP A 696 0.08 -48.16 -27.58
N THR A 697 0.51 -47.77 -26.39
CA THR A 697 0.90 -46.40 -26.00
C THR A 697 1.97 -45.72 -26.90
N THR A 698 2.51 -46.42 -27.90
CA THR A 698 3.53 -45.92 -28.83
C THR A 698 3.05 -45.77 -30.28
N ALA A 699 1.85 -46.23 -30.61
CA ALA A 699 1.29 -46.11 -31.95
C ALA A 699 -0.19 -45.72 -31.90
N ALA A 700 -0.58 -44.74 -32.73
CA ALA A 700 -1.99 -44.37 -32.87
C ALA A 700 -2.80 -45.54 -33.46
N GLU A 701 -3.83 -46.01 -32.76
CA GLU A 701 -4.71 -47.06 -33.26
C GLU A 701 -5.99 -46.53 -33.90
N GLU A 702 -6.86 -47.46 -34.29
CA GLU A 702 -8.02 -47.16 -35.10
C GLU A 702 -9.20 -48.03 -34.72
N VAL A 703 -10.39 -47.50 -34.99
CA VAL A 703 -11.66 -48.12 -34.68
C VAL A 703 -12.69 -47.72 -35.71
N VAL A 704 -13.70 -48.56 -35.90
CA VAL A 704 -14.79 -48.30 -36.84
C VAL A 704 -16.06 -47.98 -36.08
N VAL A 705 -16.75 -46.92 -36.49
CA VAL A 705 -18.08 -46.56 -36.01
C VAL A 705 -19.05 -46.58 -37.19
N THR A 706 -20.33 -46.87 -36.94
CA THR A 706 -21.38 -46.85 -37.97
C THR A 706 -22.19 -45.57 -37.84
N VAL A 707 -22.34 -44.81 -38.91
CA VAL A 707 -23.15 -43.58 -38.97
C VAL A 707 -24.29 -43.76 -39.94
N SER A 708 -25.54 -43.62 -39.48
CA SER A 708 -26.75 -43.77 -40.29
C SER A 708 -27.66 -42.55 -40.17
N SER A 709 -28.64 -42.43 -41.08
CA SER A 709 -29.74 -41.48 -40.97
C SER A 709 -31.07 -42.22 -40.96
N SER A 710 -32.18 -41.53 -40.64
CA SER A 710 -33.51 -42.12 -40.80
C SER A 710 -33.89 -42.42 -42.26
N SER A 711 -33.29 -41.70 -43.23
CA SER A 711 -33.45 -41.96 -44.67
C SER A 711 -32.52 -43.06 -45.19
N GLU A 712 -31.39 -43.26 -44.51
CA GLU A 712 -30.40 -44.30 -44.80
C GLU A 712 -30.10 -45.15 -43.55
N PRO A 713 -30.98 -46.10 -43.20
CA PRO A 713 -30.92 -46.79 -41.91
C PRO A 713 -29.78 -47.81 -41.79
N PHE A 714 -29.18 -48.24 -42.91
CA PHE A 714 -28.01 -49.13 -42.90
C PHE A 714 -26.72 -48.35 -42.60
N GLY A 715 -26.65 -47.09 -43.02
CA GLY A 715 -25.53 -46.18 -42.79
C GLY A 715 -24.20 -46.63 -43.38
N GLU A 716 -23.17 -45.90 -42.99
CA GLU A 716 -21.80 -46.01 -43.46
C GLU A 716 -20.82 -46.31 -42.32
N GLN A 717 -19.75 -47.04 -42.64
CA GLN A 717 -18.66 -47.30 -41.69
C GLN A 717 -17.59 -46.22 -41.79
N VAL A 718 -17.28 -45.58 -40.66
CA VAL A 718 -16.27 -44.53 -40.55
C VAL A 718 -15.11 -45.03 -39.72
N ARG A 719 -13.91 -44.97 -40.29
CA ARG A 719 -12.66 -45.27 -39.59
C ARG A 719 -12.24 -44.03 -38.80
N LEU A 720 -12.16 -44.17 -37.48
CA LEU A 720 -11.62 -43.18 -36.58
C LEU A 720 -10.18 -43.56 -36.24
N VAL A 721 -9.31 -42.56 -36.16
CA VAL A 721 -7.89 -42.71 -35.81
C VAL A 721 -7.65 -42.01 -34.48
N GLU A 722 -6.85 -42.63 -33.62
CA GLU A 722 -6.42 -42.05 -32.36
C GLU A 722 -5.70 -40.71 -32.59
N THR A 723 -6.01 -39.69 -31.78
CA THR A 723 -5.51 -38.31 -31.96
C THR A 723 -4.03 -38.16 -31.64
N GLY A 724 -3.44 -39.18 -31.01
CA GLY A 724 -2.03 -39.37 -30.70
C GLY A 724 -1.89 -40.73 -30.03
N SER A 725 -0.70 -41.33 -30.06
CA SER A 725 -0.43 -42.74 -29.75
C SER A 725 -0.74 -43.23 -28.32
N ASP A 726 -1.27 -42.39 -27.46
CA ASP A 726 -1.61 -42.73 -26.07
C ASP A 726 -2.72 -41.79 -25.55
N THR A 727 -3.69 -41.49 -26.41
CA THR A 727 -4.74 -40.50 -26.10
C THR A 727 -6.08 -41.12 -25.77
N ALA A 728 -6.34 -42.36 -26.21
CA ALA A 728 -7.62 -43.05 -26.13
C ALA A 728 -8.80 -42.23 -26.70
N ILE A 729 -8.49 -41.27 -27.58
CA ILE A 729 -9.46 -40.40 -28.24
C ILE A 729 -9.30 -40.62 -29.73
N PHE A 730 -10.35 -41.10 -30.38
CA PHE A 730 -10.38 -41.41 -31.80
C PHE A 730 -11.25 -40.40 -32.52
N THR A 731 -10.75 -39.86 -33.61
CA THR A 731 -11.49 -38.92 -34.46
C THR A 731 -11.50 -39.38 -35.90
N GLY A 732 -12.58 -39.04 -36.59
CA GLY A 732 -12.74 -39.29 -38.01
C GLY A 732 -13.96 -38.54 -38.48
N SER A 733 -14.24 -38.63 -39.78
CA SER A 733 -15.31 -37.81 -40.34
C SER A 733 -15.98 -38.49 -41.52
N ILE A 734 -17.25 -38.15 -41.72
CA ILE A 734 -18.03 -38.62 -42.86
C ILE A 734 -18.80 -37.47 -43.51
N SER A 735 -18.90 -37.51 -44.84
CA SER A 735 -19.64 -36.51 -45.60
C SER A 735 -21.13 -36.81 -45.62
N LEU A 736 -21.94 -35.75 -45.68
CA LEU A 736 -23.38 -35.80 -45.89
C LEU A 736 -23.76 -35.44 -47.33
N SER A 737 -24.84 -36.04 -47.82
CA SER A 737 -25.40 -35.77 -49.15
C SER A 737 -26.93 -35.71 -49.10
N ALA A 738 -27.55 -34.85 -49.92
CA ALA A 738 -29.01 -34.82 -50.10
C ALA A 738 -29.50 -35.69 -51.28
N ALA A 739 -28.68 -36.64 -51.74
CA ALA A 739 -29.00 -37.55 -52.83
C ALA A 739 -29.90 -38.72 -52.39
N ALA A 740 -30.17 -39.66 -53.31
CA ALA A 740 -30.87 -40.90 -52.97
C ALA A 740 -29.91 -41.85 -52.22
N PRO A 741 -30.34 -42.55 -51.15
CA PRO A 741 -29.47 -43.38 -50.32
C PRO A 741 -28.69 -44.46 -51.09
N VAL A 742 -27.38 -44.54 -50.89
CA VAL A 742 -26.49 -45.54 -51.50
C VAL A 742 -25.56 -46.18 -50.46
N ALA A 743 -25.99 -47.31 -49.91
CA ALA A 743 -25.22 -48.02 -48.91
C ALA A 743 -23.80 -48.44 -49.38
N GLY A 744 -22.81 -48.14 -48.55
CA GLY A 744 -21.40 -48.53 -48.65
C GLY A 744 -20.53 -47.61 -49.51
N ASP A 745 -20.96 -46.38 -49.80
CA ASP A 745 -20.22 -45.44 -50.65
C ASP A 745 -19.36 -44.42 -49.86
N GLY A 746 -19.44 -44.44 -48.52
CA GLY A 746 -18.71 -43.55 -47.63
C GLY A 746 -19.32 -42.16 -47.44
N ILE A 747 -20.57 -41.95 -47.87
CA ILE A 747 -21.35 -40.72 -47.69
C ILE A 747 -22.69 -41.10 -47.04
N VAL A 748 -23.17 -40.32 -46.06
CA VAL A 748 -24.50 -40.57 -45.48
C VAL A 748 -25.53 -39.68 -46.16
N GLU A 749 -26.54 -40.29 -46.78
CA GLU A 749 -27.65 -39.55 -47.37
C GLU A 749 -28.67 -39.09 -46.32
N VAL A 750 -29.10 -37.84 -46.46
CA VAL A 750 -29.96 -37.15 -45.50
C VAL A 750 -31.01 -36.28 -46.18
N THR A 751 -32.16 -36.15 -45.53
CA THR A 751 -33.23 -35.21 -45.87
C THR A 751 -33.57 -34.33 -44.66
N ALA A 752 -34.22 -33.18 -44.88
CA ALA A 752 -34.55 -32.25 -43.81
C ALA A 752 -35.43 -32.93 -42.74
N GLY A 753 -35.04 -32.80 -41.47
CA GLY A 753 -35.70 -33.43 -40.32
C GLY A 753 -35.18 -34.83 -39.98
N ASP A 754 -34.23 -35.39 -40.74
CA ASP A 754 -33.62 -36.67 -40.42
C ASP A 754 -32.89 -36.66 -39.07
N THR A 755 -32.88 -37.80 -38.39
CA THR A 755 -31.99 -38.05 -37.25
C THR A 755 -30.75 -38.78 -37.72
N LEU A 756 -29.60 -38.12 -37.66
CA LEU A 756 -28.30 -38.73 -37.87
C LEU A 756 -27.89 -39.46 -36.59
N THR A 757 -27.48 -40.73 -36.69
CA THR A 757 -27.10 -41.58 -35.56
C THR A 757 -25.72 -42.19 -35.82
N ALA A 758 -24.75 -41.86 -34.98
CA ALA A 758 -23.49 -42.59 -34.89
C ALA A 758 -23.60 -43.66 -33.79
N THR A 759 -23.04 -44.84 -34.06
CA THR A 759 -23.10 -46.03 -33.22
C THR A 759 -21.74 -46.68 -33.14
N TYR A 760 -21.33 -47.01 -31.92
CA TYR A 760 -20.10 -47.74 -31.63
C TYR A 760 -20.43 -48.88 -30.66
N ASP A 761 -20.08 -50.10 -31.05
CA ASP A 761 -20.21 -51.29 -30.20
C ASP A 761 -18.90 -51.48 -29.44
N ASP A 762 -18.93 -51.09 -28.17
CA ASP A 762 -17.85 -51.23 -27.21
C ASP A 762 -17.81 -52.69 -26.71
N ALA A 763 -16.68 -53.35 -26.94
CA ALA A 763 -16.49 -54.75 -26.55
C ALA A 763 -16.35 -54.94 -25.03
N ASN A 764 -15.99 -53.89 -24.28
CA ASN A 764 -15.78 -53.96 -22.85
C ASN A 764 -15.95 -52.58 -22.20
N ASP A 765 -17.04 -52.39 -21.47
CA ASP A 765 -17.37 -51.11 -20.83
C ASP A 765 -16.60 -50.81 -19.53
N GLY A 766 -15.50 -51.53 -19.29
CA GLY A 766 -14.75 -51.53 -18.03
C GLY A 766 -15.27 -52.51 -16.97
N THR A 767 -16.41 -53.18 -17.19
CA THR A 767 -16.93 -54.23 -16.28
C THR A 767 -16.69 -55.66 -16.79
N GLY A 768 -16.07 -55.81 -17.97
CA GLY A 768 -15.95 -57.08 -18.68
C GLY A 768 -17.18 -57.42 -19.53
N SER A 769 -18.14 -56.48 -19.69
CA SER A 769 -19.35 -56.65 -20.49
C SER A 769 -19.35 -55.70 -21.70
N PRO A 770 -19.90 -56.09 -22.85
CA PRO A 770 -20.03 -55.19 -24.00
C PRO A 770 -21.16 -54.15 -23.79
N ALA A 771 -20.99 -52.97 -24.37
CA ALA A 771 -21.98 -51.89 -24.39
C ALA A 771 -22.07 -51.23 -25.77
N THR A 772 -23.14 -50.47 -26.03
CA THR A 772 -23.25 -49.68 -27.27
C THR A 772 -23.29 -48.20 -26.92
N ALA A 773 -22.37 -47.42 -27.47
CA ALA A 773 -22.36 -45.97 -27.41
C ALA A 773 -23.09 -45.39 -28.62
N LYS A 774 -23.91 -44.35 -28.39
CA LYS A 774 -24.67 -43.67 -29.45
C LYS A 774 -24.55 -42.16 -29.33
N ALA A 775 -24.43 -41.49 -30.47
CA ALA A 775 -24.56 -40.04 -30.58
C ALA A 775 -25.57 -39.72 -31.69
N THR A 776 -26.44 -38.74 -31.44
CA THR A 776 -27.47 -38.35 -32.41
C THR A 776 -27.41 -36.86 -32.69
N SER A 777 -27.74 -36.46 -33.92
CA SER A 777 -27.85 -35.07 -34.37
C SER A 777 -29.05 -34.95 -35.33
N LEU A 778 -29.56 -33.74 -35.52
CA LEU A 778 -30.69 -33.49 -36.44
C LEU A 778 -30.21 -32.87 -37.74
N ILE A 779 -30.91 -33.18 -38.83
CA ILE A 779 -30.67 -32.54 -40.12
C ILE A 779 -31.59 -31.34 -40.28
N ASP A 780 -30.97 -30.17 -40.39
CA ASP A 780 -31.63 -28.88 -40.52
C ASP A 780 -31.14 -28.14 -41.76
N MET A 781 -32.04 -27.90 -42.71
CA MET A 781 -31.71 -27.27 -43.99
C MET A 781 -32.43 -25.92 -44.17
N VAL A 782 -33.08 -25.41 -43.13
CA VAL A 782 -33.88 -24.20 -43.20
C VAL A 782 -33.09 -23.05 -42.56
N PRO A 783 -32.84 -21.93 -43.28
CA PRO A 783 -32.24 -20.75 -42.67
C PRO A 783 -33.16 -20.09 -41.62
N PRO A 784 -32.59 -19.43 -40.60
CA PRO A 784 -33.39 -18.70 -39.61
C PRO A 784 -34.14 -17.52 -40.25
N SER A 785 -35.36 -17.24 -39.83
CA SER A 785 -36.16 -16.08 -40.22
C SER A 785 -35.82 -14.86 -39.35
N ILE A 786 -35.28 -13.83 -40.00
CA ILE A 786 -34.94 -12.57 -39.35
C ILE A 786 -36.18 -11.68 -39.24
N SER A 787 -36.38 -11.06 -38.08
CA SER A 787 -37.47 -10.13 -37.82
C SER A 787 -37.06 -8.98 -36.88
N ALA A 788 -37.89 -7.93 -36.80
CA ALA A 788 -37.72 -6.81 -35.86
C ALA A 788 -36.34 -6.10 -35.92
N VAL A 789 -35.77 -5.95 -37.11
CA VAL A 789 -34.53 -5.19 -37.31
C VAL A 789 -34.74 -3.73 -36.92
N SER A 790 -33.94 -3.23 -35.98
CA SER A 790 -33.99 -1.85 -35.52
C SER A 790 -32.61 -1.30 -35.16
N VAL A 791 -32.49 0.03 -35.12
CA VAL A 791 -31.27 0.73 -34.68
C VAL A 791 -31.59 1.52 -33.43
N LEU A 792 -30.77 1.35 -32.40
CA LEU A 792 -30.85 2.00 -31.10
C LEU A 792 -29.54 2.77 -30.82
N SER A 793 -29.61 3.68 -29.85
CA SER A 793 -28.43 4.33 -29.25
C SER A 793 -27.45 4.93 -30.26
N VAL A 794 -27.96 5.57 -31.32
CA VAL A 794 -27.12 6.21 -32.32
C VAL A 794 -26.42 7.42 -31.69
N GLY A 795 -25.10 7.35 -31.56
CA GLY A 795 -24.23 8.43 -31.08
C GLY A 795 -23.42 9.08 -32.20
N GLU A 796 -22.44 9.91 -31.85
CA GLU A 796 -21.54 10.59 -32.79
C GLU A 796 -20.64 9.59 -33.54
N SER A 797 -20.22 8.50 -32.89
CA SER A 797 -19.30 7.52 -33.48
C SER A 797 -19.73 6.05 -33.29
N SER A 798 -20.99 5.84 -32.91
CA SER A 798 -21.49 4.51 -32.57
C SER A 798 -22.99 4.35 -32.82
N SER A 799 -23.44 3.10 -32.88
CA SER A 799 -24.86 2.73 -32.86
C SER A 799 -25.02 1.29 -32.39
N VAL A 800 -26.24 0.87 -32.09
CA VAL A 800 -26.55 -0.53 -31.77
C VAL A 800 -27.62 -1.01 -32.74
N VAL A 801 -27.37 -2.14 -33.40
CA VAL A 801 -28.33 -2.81 -34.28
C VAL A 801 -28.90 -4.02 -33.55
N THR A 802 -30.23 -4.17 -33.56
CA THR A 802 -30.92 -5.29 -32.92
C THR A 802 -31.89 -5.96 -33.88
N TRP A 803 -32.10 -7.27 -33.74
CA TRP A 803 -33.09 -8.04 -34.47
C TRP A 803 -33.38 -9.36 -33.74
N ASN A 804 -34.36 -10.12 -34.20
CA ASN A 804 -34.72 -11.43 -33.65
C ASN A 804 -34.66 -12.52 -34.73
N THR A 805 -34.46 -13.75 -34.30
CA THR A 805 -34.71 -14.98 -35.08
C THR A 805 -35.63 -15.92 -34.31
N GLU A 806 -36.33 -16.81 -35.02
CA GLU A 806 -37.15 -17.88 -34.46
C GLU A 806 -36.33 -19.03 -33.86
N GLU A 807 -35.05 -19.14 -34.23
CA GLU A 807 -34.12 -20.14 -33.70
C GLU A 807 -32.71 -19.55 -33.43
N PRO A 808 -31.90 -20.17 -32.55
CA PRO A 808 -30.58 -19.66 -32.21
C PRO A 808 -29.65 -19.54 -33.43
N ALA A 809 -29.19 -18.34 -33.71
CA ALA A 809 -28.29 -18.04 -34.82
C ALA A 809 -27.19 -17.04 -34.41
N ASN A 810 -26.12 -16.97 -35.18
CA ASN A 810 -25.09 -15.95 -34.98
C ASN A 810 -25.63 -14.54 -35.28
N SER A 811 -24.88 -13.52 -34.89
CA SER A 811 -25.25 -12.13 -35.14
C SER A 811 -24.24 -11.50 -36.11
N SER A 812 -24.66 -10.98 -37.26
CA SER A 812 -23.76 -10.30 -38.19
C SER A 812 -24.40 -9.05 -38.78
N VAL A 813 -23.66 -7.95 -38.83
CA VAL A 813 -24.06 -6.69 -39.47
C VAL A 813 -22.99 -6.33 -40.49
N ASN A 814 -23.39 -6.21 -41.76
CA ASN A 814 -22.56 -5.64 -42.83
C ASN A 814 -23.00 -4.20 -43.06
N TYR A 815 -22.09 -3.24 -42.98
CA TYR A 815 -22.38 -1.82 -43.03
C TYR A 815 -21.30 -0.99 -43.74
N GLY A 816 -21.65 0.24 -44.13
CA GLY A 816 -20.71 1.20 -44.71
C GLY A 816 -21.37 2.55 -45.02
N THR A 817 -20.57 3.53 -45.41
CA THR A 817 -21.04 4.88 -45.77
C THR A 817 -21.57 4.98 -47.21
N THR A 818 -21.45 3.90 -47.98
CA THR A 818 -22.04 3.73 -49.31
C THR A 818 -22.91 2.47 -49.34
N PRO A 819 -23.86 2.35 -50.29
CA PRO A 819 -24.66 1.15 -50.46
C PRO A 819 -23.86 -0.13 -50.74
N ASP A 820 -22.62 -0.04 -51.22
CA ASP A 820 -21.76 -1.20 -51.45
C ASP A 820 -21.35 -1.89 -50.13
N ARG A 821 -21.43 -1.16 -49.01
CA ARG A 821 -20.99 -1.61 -47.67
C ARG A 821 -19.54 -2.13 -47.71
N GLY A 822 -19.02 -2.68 -46.63
CA GLY A 822 -17.65 -3.21 -46.66
C GLY A 822 -17.05 -3.50 -45.29
N ALA A 823 -17.63 -2.94 -44.23
CA ALA A 823 -17.30 -3.33 -42.86
C ALA A 823 -18.29 -4.40 -42.40
N VAL A 824 -17.79 -5.46 -41.77
CA VAL A 824 -18.61 -6.51 -41.16
C VAL A 824 -18.23 -6.62 -39.70
N THR A 825 -19.24 -6.64 -38.83
CA THR A 825 -19.07 -6.97 -37.42
C THR A 825 -19.99 -8.12 -37.08
N SER A 826 -19.44 -9.15 -36.44
CA SER A 826 -20.17 -10.39 -36.16
C SER A 826 -19.81 -11.00 -34.81
N VAL A 827 -20.79 -11.63 -34.16
CA VAL A 827 -20.65 -12.42 -32.94
C VAL A 827 -21.10 -13.84 -33.25
N ALA A 828 -20.23 -14.82 -33.00
CA ALA A 828 -20.47 -16.22 -33.35
C ALA A 828 -21.47 -16.93 -32.43
N GLY A 829 -21.73 -16.39 -31.23
CA GLY A 829 -22.67 -16.95 -30.27
C GLY A 829 -24.09 -17.05 -30.85
N LEU A 830 -24.73 -18.21 -30.67
CA LEU A 830 -26.07 -18.48 -31.17
C LEU A 830 -27.12 -17.96 -30.18
N VAL A 831 -27.93 -17.00 -30.61
CA VAL A 831 -29.00 -16.37 -29.82
C VAL A 831 -30.24 -16.17 -30.69
N THR A 832 -31.40 -15.96 -30.08
CA THR A 832 -32.65 -15.61 -30.78
C THR A 832 -32.97 -14.12 -30.71
N GLN A 833 -32.30 -13.39 -29.81
CA GLN A 833 -32.36 -11.94 -29.71
C GLN A 833 -30.95 -11.40 -29.93
N HIS A 834 -30.77 -10.69 -31.03
CA HIS A 834 -29.49 -10.22 -31.48
C HIS A 834 -29.32 -8.76 -31.11
N THR A 835 -28.13 -8.43 -30.63
CA THR A 835 -27.73 -7.05 -30.33
C THR A 835 -26.27 -6.91 -30.71
N LEU A 836 -25.96 -5.95 -31.57
CA LEU A 836 -24.61 -5.78 -32.09
C LEU A 836 -24.27 -4.29 -32.17
N ALA A 837 -23.26 -3.90 -31.39
CA ALA A 837 -22.76 -2.53 -31.35
C ALA A 837 -21.79 -2.26 -32.50
N LEU A 838 -21.99 -1.14 -33.18
CA LEU A 838 -21.11 -0.59 -34.20
C LEU A 838 -20.33 0.58 -33.58
N SER A 839 -19.01 0.59 -33.75
CA SER A 839 -18.11 1.62 -33.21
C SER A 839 -17.19 2.18 -34.30
N SER A 840 -16.41 3.21 -33.98
CA SER A 840 -15.50 3.88 -34.92
C SER A 840 -16.21 4.46 -36.16
N LEU A 841 -17.48 4.86 -36.00
CA LEU A 841 -18.25 5.48 -37.08
C LEU A 841 -17.86 6.96 -37.21
N ALA A 842 -17.92 7.48 -38.43
CA ALA A 842 -17.71 8.89 -38.67
C ALA A 842 -18.96 9.69 -38.24
N GLU A 843 -18.74 10.84 -37.61
CA GLU A 843 -19.78 11.75 -37.13
C GLU A 843 -20.58 12.38 -38.28
N GLY A 844 -21.89 12.58 -38.07
CA GLY A 844 -22.79 13.19 -39.04
C GLY A 844 -22.90 12.46 -40.38
N ARG A 845 -22.62 11.15 -40.42
CA ARG A 845 -22.61 10.33 -41.64
C ARG A 845 -23.77 9.34 -41.65
N ILE A 846 -24.34 9.19 -42.85
CA ILE A 846 -25.32 8.13 -43.14
C ILE A 846 -24.56 6.82 -43.34
N TYR A 847 -25.02 5.77 -42.66
CA TYR A 847 -24.58 4.40 -42.82
C TYR A 847 -25.70 3.55 -43.39
N TYR A 848 -25.35 2.69 -44.34
CA TYR A 848 -26.21 1.66 -44.93
C TYR A 848 -25.81 0.31 -44.34
N PHE A 849 -26.77 -0.54 -43.97
CA PHE A 849 -26.48 -1.85 -43.42
C PHE A 849 -27.50 -2.93 -43.80
N SER A 850 -27.07 -4.18 -43.70
CA SER A 850 -27.88 -5.40 -43.75
C SER A 850 -27.47 -6.31 -42.61
N VAL A 851 -28.42 -7.08 -42.07
CA VAL A 851 -28.14 -8.07 -41.02
C VAL A 851 -28.11 -9.47 -41.62
N ALA A 852 -27.30 -10.34 -41.03
CA ALA A 852 -27.25 -11.75 -41.39
C ALA A 852 -27.17 -12.61 -40.12
N SER A 853 -27.82 -13.77 -40.18
CA SER A 853 -27.83 -14.75 -39.11
C SER A 853 -27.68 -16.15 -39.69
N THR A 854 -26.71 -16.88 -39.16
CA THR A 854 -26.38 -18.26 -39.52
C THR A 854 -26.66 -19.16 -38.32
N ASP A 855 -27.49 -20.18 -38.49
CA ASP A 855 -27.80 -21.17 -37.46
C ASP A 855 -26.62 -22.14 -37.17
N GLU A 856 -26.83 -23.12 -36.28
CA GLU A 856 -25.85 -24.17 -35.96
C GLU A 856 -25.50 -25.07 -37.17
N ALA A 857 -26.50 -25.35 -38.01
CA ALA A 857 -26.37 -26.20 -39.19
C ALA A 857 -25.60 -25.54 -40.34
N GLY A 858 -25.45 -24.21 -40.29
CA GLY A 858 -24.76 -23.39 -41.29
C GLY A 858 -25.71 -22.74 -42.31
N ASN A 859 -27.02 -22.79 -42.10
CA ASN A 859 -27.98 -22.12 -42.97
C ASN A 859 -27.98 -20.63 -42.64
N THR A 860 -27.76 -19.78 -43.65
CA THR A 860 -27.62 -18.33 -43.46
C THR A 860 -28.81 -17.60 -44.08
N ALA A 861 -29.45 -16.75 -43.27
CA ALA A 861 -30.40 -15.75 -43.75
C ALA A 861 -29.76 -14.36 -43.75
N VAL A 862 -30.16 -13.54 -44.71
CA VAL A 862 -29.78 -12.14 -44.81
C VAL A 862 -31.06 -11.33 -44.93
N ASP A 863 -31.20 -10.28 -44.11
CA ASP A 863 -32.23 -9.26 -44.28
C ASP A 863 -31.59 -7.92 -44.62
N ASP A 864 -31.88 -7.46 -45.84
CA ASP A 864 -31.41 -6.22 -46.43
C ASP A 864 -32.55 -5.24 -46.73
N SER A 865 -33.71 -5.42 -46.06
CA SER A 865 -34.91 -4.60 -46.27
C SER A 865 -35.42 -4.67 -47.73
N GLY A 866 -35.40 -5.86 -48.33
CA GLY A 866 -35.86 -6.08 -49.72
C GLY A 866 -34.99 -5.37 -50.75
N GLY A 867 -33.67 -5.33 -50.52
CA GLY A 867 -32.68 -4.69 -51.38
C GLY A 867 -32.51 -3.18 -51.21
N SER A 868 -33.31 -2.53 -50.36
CA SER A 868 -33.21 -1.07 -50.12
C SER A 868 -32.17 -0.69 -49.07
N LEU A 869 -31.71 -1.66 -48.27
CA LEU A 869 -30.84 -1.51 -47.10
C LEU A 869 -31.47 -0.71 -45.96
N TYR A 870 -31.11 -1.08 -44.74
CA TYR A 870 -31.41 -0.27 -43.57
C TYR A 870 -30.42 0.89 -43.48
N THR A 871 -30.85 2.02 -42.91
CA THR A 871 -29.99 3.19 -42.74
C THR A 871 -30.11 3.81 -41.37
N PHE A 872 -29.02 4.37 -40.86
CA PHE A 872 -29.03 5.32 -39.75
C PHE A 872 -28.02 6.43 -40.01
N THR A 873 -28.16 7.56 -39.31
CA THR A 873 -27.22 8.69 -39.40
C THR A 873 -26.63 8.91 -38.02
N THR A 874 -25.30 8.85 -37.90
CA THR A 874 -24.62 9.21 -36.64
C THR A 874 -24.97 10.63 -36.23
N GLN A 875 -24.99 10.89 -34.92
CA GLN A 875 -25.26 12.24 -34.42
C GLN A 875 -24.22 13.21 -34.97
N ASN A 876 -24.63 14.46 -35.11
CA ASN A 876 -23.78 15.58 -35.49
C ASN A 876 -23.96 16.64 -34.40
N ALA A 877 -23.05 16.65 -33.44
CA ALA A 877 -23.17 17.42 -32.20
C ALA A 877 -22.10 18.51 -32.13
N PRO A 878 -22.34 19.60 -31.39
CA PRO A 878 -21.31 20.61 -31.18
C PRO A 878 -20.22 20.13 -30.21
N PRO A 879 -19.00 20.70 -30.31
CA PRO A 879 -17.88 20.31 -29.46
C PRO A 879 -18.18 20.56 -27.99
N SER A 880 -17.75 19.64 -27.13
CA SER A 880 -17.73 19.90 -25.69
C SER A 880 -16.74 21.02 -25.40
N LEU A 881 -17.15 22.00 -24.59
CA LEU A 881 -16.36 23.19 -24.27
C LEU A 881 -16.40 23.46 -22.77
N THR A 882 -15.23 23.65 -22.17
CA THR A 882 -15.06 24.15 -20.79
C THR A 882 -14.27 25.44 -20.81
N VAL A 883 -14.60 26.39 -19.93
CA VAL A 883 -13.99 27.73 -19.91
C VAL A 883 -13.84 28.27 -18.50
N TYR A 884 -12.68 28.87 -18.24
CA TYR A 884 -12.24 29.39 -16.96
C TYR A 884 -11.48 30.72 -17.13
N SER A 885 -11.27 31.41 -16.02
CA SER A 885 -10.42 32.60 -15.91
C SER A 885 -9.29 32.29 -14.94
N SER A 886 -8.06 32.73 -15.27
CA SER A 886 -6.88 32.53 -14.42
C SER A 886 -7.02 33.16 -13.03
N ASN A 887 -7.94 34.12 -12.90
CA ASN A 887 -8.16 34.90 -11.68
C ASN A 887 -9.53 34.63 -11.05
N GLY A 888 -10.17 33.51 -11.43
CA GLY A 888 -11.52 33.17 -10.97
C GLY A 888 -12.60 34.10 -11.51
N THR A 889 -13.72 34.20 -10.80
CA THR A 889 -14.92 34.96 -11.22
C THR A 889 -14.93 36.40 -10.74
N ALA A 890 -14.05 36.77 -9.81
CA ALA A 890 -13.85 38.15 -9.37
C ALA A 890 -12.37 38.39 -9.03
N THR A 891 -11.82 39.53 -9.46
CA THR A 891 -10.41 39.86 -9.27
C THR A 891 -10.18 41.36 -9.20
N GLN A 892 -9.06 41.78 -8.61
CA GLN A 892 -8.61 43.17 -8.64
C GLN A 892 -7.56 43.42 -9.73
N ALA A 893 -7.10 42.34 -10.41
CA ALA A 893 -6.15 42.42 -11.50
C ALA A 893 -6.74 43.11 -12.74
N GLU A 894 -5.90 43.81 -13.49
CA GLU A 894 -6.31 44.54 -14.70
C GLU A 894 -6.43 43.63 -15.94
N THR A 895 -5.91 42.41 -15.86
CA THR A 895 -5.95 41.41 -16.92
C THR A 895 -6.31 40.05 -16.35
N THR A 896 -6.82 39.16 -17.20
CA THR A 896 -6.98 37.74 -16.89
C THR A 896 -6.75 36.91 -18.14
N THR A 897 -6.37 35.64 -17.99
CA THR A 897 -6.33 34.70 -19.11
C THR A 897 -7.64 33.91 -19.11
N VAL A 898 -8.41 34.01 -20.19
CA VAL A 898 -9.53 33.10 -20.45
C VAL A 898 -8.95 31.84 -21.06
N TYR A 899 -9.16 30.70 -20.41
CA TYR A 899 -8.62 29.43 -20.86
C TYR A 899 -9.62 28.30 -20.72
N GLY A 900 -9.49 27.25 -21.52
CA GLY A 900 -10.46 26.16 -21.56
C GLY A 900 -10.05 24.99 -22.42
N THR A 901 -10.76 23.88 -22.32
CA THR A 901 -10.58 22.74 -23.25
C THR A 901 -11.78 22.62 -24.16
N ALA A 902 -11.52 22.20 -25.41
CA ALA A 902 -12.55 21.82 -26.36
C ALA A 902 -12.25 20.40 -26.86
N LYS A 903 -13.27 19.53 -26.89
CA LYS A 903 -13.14 18.15 -27.38
C LYS A 903 -14.35 17.78 -28.22
N ASP A 904 -14.08 17.10 -29.33
CA ASP A 904 -15.07 16.67 -30.31
C ASP A 904 -14.54 15.48 -31.11
N TYR A 905 -15.43 14.61 -31.60
CA TYR A 905 -15.05 13.43 -32.37
C TYR A 905 -14.51 13.79 -33.77
N SER A 906 -15.08 14.81 -34.42
CA SER A 906 -14.59 15.35 -35.70
C SER A 906 -13.31 16.22 -35.57
N GLY A 907 -12.85 16.43 -34.34
CA GLY A 907 -11.72 17.29 -34.01
C GLY A 907 -12.12 18.77 -33.88
N ILE A 908 -11.25 19.59 -33.29
CA ILE A 908 -11.51 21.02 -33.09
C ILE A 908 -10.91 21.84 -34.22
N ALA A 909 -11.75 22.58 -34.96
CA ALA A 909 -11.31 23.50 -36.00
C ALA A 909 -10.85 24.86 -35.43
N SER A 910 -11.54 25.39 -34.42
CA SER A 910 -11.13 26.64 -33.76
C SER A 910 -11.75 26.83 -32.38
N VAL A 911 -11.07 27.58 -31.52
CA VAL A 911 -11.63 28.16 -30.29
C VAL A 911 -11.37 29.66 -30.29
N THR A 912 -12.40 30.45 -29.97
CA THR A 912 -12.33 31.91 -29.96
C THR A 912 -12.88 32.48 -28.66
N VAL A 913 -12.31 33.60 -28.20
CA VAL A 913 -12.80 34.42 -27.08
C VAL A 913 -13.15 35.81 -27.64
N ASN A 914 -14.42 36.20 -27.54
CA ASN A 914 -14.98 37.38 -28.20
C ASN A 914 -14.69 37.45 -29.71
N GLY A 915 -14.65 36.28 -30.37
CA GLY A 915 -14.32 36.15 -31.79
C GLY A 915 -12.83 36.23 -32.14
N VAL A 916 -11.95 36.42 -31.16
CA VAL A 916 -10.49 36.38 -31.34
C VAL A 916 -9.99 34.95 -31.12
N PRO A 917 -9.17 34.36 -32.02
CA PRO A 917 -8.61 33.03 -31.83
C PRO A 917 -7.82 32.90 -30.53
N ALA A 918 -8.09 31.85 -29.77
CA ALA A 918 -7.30 31.46 -28.60
C ALA A 918 -6.12 30.58 -29.03
N SER A 919 -4.99 30.73 -28.35
CA SER A 919 -3.78 29.96 -28.61
C SER A 919 -3.91 28.56 -28.00
N TYR A 920 -3.65 27.52 -28.80
CA TYR A 920 -3.61 26.14 -28.30
C TYR A 920 -2.25 25.85 -27.65
N ARG A 921 -2.28 25.31 -26.45
CA ARG A 921 -1.11 24.91 -25.67
C ARG A 921 -0.99 23.39 -25.66
N SER A 922 0.01 22.89 -26.39
CA SER A 922 0.19 21.46 -26.62
C SER A 922 0.61 20.66 -25.38
N SER A 923 1.10 21.31 -24.32
CA SER A 923 1.55 20.63 -23.09
C SER A 923 0.39 20.10 -22.24
N ASP A 924 -0.79 20.72 -22.31
CA ASP A 924 -1.93 20.39 -21.46
C ASP A 924 -3.29 20.40 -22.19
N GLY A 925 -3.31 20.71 -23.49
CA GLY A 925 -4.52 20.66 -24.32
C GLY A 925 -5.47 21.84 -24.15
N TYR A 926 -5.04 22.92 -23.50
CA TYR A 926 -5.86 24.11 -23.30
C TYR A 926 -5.75 25.11 -24.45
N TYR A 927 -6.85 25.81 -24.71
CA TYR A 927 -6.89 27.04 -25.50
C TYR A 927 -6.89 28.22 -24.55
N GLU A 928 -6.08 29.23 -24.80
CA GLU A 928 -5.98 30.41 -23.93
C GLU A 928 -5.87 31.74 -24.68
N LEU A 929 -6.44 32.79 -24.08
CA LEU A 929 -6.29 34.18 -24.53
C LEU A 929 -6.27 35.12 -23.33
N ALA A 930 -5.21 35.93 -23.22
CA ALA A 930 -5.13 37.02 -22.26
C ALA A 930 -6.03 38.19 -22.69
N VAL A 931 -6.84 38.70 -21.76
CA VAL A 931 -7.81 39.78 -21.98
C VAL A 931 -7.71 40.83 -20.87
N ALA A 932 -7.92 42.10 -21.24
CA ALA A 932 -7.98 43.20 -20.29
C ALA A 932 -9.35 43.26 -19.61
N LEU A 933 -9.37 43.69 -18.36
CA LEU A 933 -10.55 43.85 -17.52
C LEU A 933 -10.80 45.32 -17.21
N VAL A 934 -12.03 45.79 -17.41
CA VAL A 934 -12.51 47.09 -16.91
C VAL A 934 -13.23 46.90 -15.58
N LEU A 935 -13.28 47.93 -14.73
CA LEU A 935 -14.01 47.86 -13.45
C LEU A 935 -15.48 47.44 -13.67
N GLY A 936 -15.96 46.51 -12.86
CA GLY A 936 -17.29 45.89 -13.01
C GLY A 936 -17.24 44.54 -13.74
N ASP A 937 -18.39 44.12 -14.25
CA ASP A 937 -18.52 42.81 -14.90
C ASP A 937 -17.95 42.83 -16.32
N ASN A 938 -17.01 41.93 -16.62
CA ASN A 938 -16.46 41.70 -17.96
C ASN A 938 -16.98 40.36 -18.47
N THR A 939 -17.68 40.36 -19.59
CA THR A 939 -18.28 39.15 -20.16
C THR A 939 -17.58 38.76 -21.45
N PHE A 940 -17.13 37.51 -21.51
CA PHE A 940 -16.42 36.92 -22.64
C PHE A 940 -17.28 35.82 -23.26
N ALA A 941 -17.60 35.97 -24.55
CA ALA A 941 -18.24 34.93 -25.35
C ALA A 941 -17.16 33.99 -25.88
N VAL A 942 -17.14 32.74 -25.42
CA VAL A 942 -16.21 31.72 -25.90
C VAL A 942 -16.93 30.77 -26.83
N ALA A 943 -16.38 30.54 -28.01
CA ALA A 943 -16.95 29.63 -29.01
C ALA A 943 -15.92 28.60 -29.45
N ALA A 944 -16.27 27.32 -29.39
CA ALA A 944 -15.53 26.24 -30.02
C ALA A 944 -16.28 25.75 -31.25
N THR A 945 -15.56 25.57 -32.35
CA THR A 945 -16.08 25.03 -33.61
C THR A 945 -15.33 23.75 -33.94
N ASP A 946 -16.06 22.69 -34.22
CA ASP A 946 -15.49 21.40 -34.61
C ASP A 946 -15.13 21.33 -36.11
N GLY A 947 -14.61 20.17 -36.55
CA GLY A 947 -14.27 19.90 -37.94
C GLY A 947 -15.47 19.74 -38.87
N ALA A 948 -16.65 19.42 -38.33
CA ALA A 948 -17.92 19.33 -39.06
C ALA A 948 -18.63 20.70 -39.22
N GLY A 949 -18.16 21.74 -38.51
CA GLY A 949 -18.69 23.10 -38.52
C GLY A 949 -19.76 23.38 -37.45
N ASN A 950 -19.99 22.48 -36.49
CA ASN A 950 -20.89 22.74 -35.37
C ASN A 950 -20.19 23.63 -34.33
N VAL A 951 -20.96 24.46 -33.63
CA VAL A 951 -20.42 25.49 -32.73
C VAL A 951 -21.06 25.41 -31.36
N GLN A 952 -20.25 25.19 -30.32
CA GLN A 952 -20.65 25.38 -28.93
C GLN A 952 -20.26 26.77 -28.45
N ARG A 953 -21.18 27.47 -27.78
CA ARG A 953 -20.94 28.80 -27.21
C ARG A 953 -21.19 28.80 -25.71
N LEU A 954 -20.23 29.33 -24.97
CA LEU A 954 -20.34 29.62 -23.54
C LEU A 954 -20.01 31.07 -23.25
N THR A 955 -20.43 31.52 -22.09
CA THR A 955 -20.14 32.88 -21.61
C THR A 955 -19.43 32.79 -20.27
N LEU A 956 -18.29 33.48 -20.15
CA LEU A 956 -17.55 33.61 -18.91
C LEU A 956 -17.62 35.07 -18.45
N THR A 957 -18.06 35.30 -17.22
CA THR A 957 -18.07 36.64 -16.62
C THR A 957 -17.02 36.72 -15.52
N VAL A 958 -16.13 37.72 -15.61
CA VAL A 958 -15.13 38.04 -14.58
C VAL A 958 -15.39 39.46 -14.10
N LYS A 959 -15.66 39.60 -12.80
CA LYS A 959 -15.89 40.91 -12.18
C LYS A 959 -14.57 41.53 -11.72
N ARG A 960 -14.17 42.65 -12.30
CA ARG A 960 -13.05 43.43 -11.80
C ARG A 960 -13.53 44.33 -10.65
N LEU A 961 -12.94 44.14 -9.48
CA LEU A 961 -13.18 44.94 -8.29
C LEU A 961 -12.20 46.12 -8.26
N PRO A 962 -12.58 47.27 -7.66
CA PRO A 962 -11.64 48.33 -7.34
C PRO A 962 -10.56 47.79 -6.38
N GLN A 963 -9.32 48.27 -6.53
CA GLN A 963 -8.21 47.94 -5.63
C GLN A 963 -8.33 48.76 -4.33
N PRO A 964 -8.05 48.18 -3.14
CA PRO A 964 -7.89 48.93 -1.90
C PRO A 964 -6.67 49.86 -1.95
N ASP A 965 -6.59 50.75 -0.97
CA ASP A 965 -5.48 51.70 -0.77
C ASP A 965 -5.29 51.84 0.74
N LEU A 966 -4.35 51.07 1.29
CA LEU A 966 -4.07 50.93 2.70
C LEU A 966 -3.05 51.97 3.13
N THR A 967 -3.35 52.69 4.20
CA THR A 967 -2.41 53.67 4.75
C THR A 967 -2.36 53.56 6.27
N MET A 968 -1.16 53.70 6.81
CA MET A 968 -0.98 53.88 8.24
C MET A 968 -1.28 55.34 8.59
N VAL A 969 -2.23 55.57 9.50
CA VAL A 969 -2.74 56.93 9.82
C VAL A 969 -2.43 57.41 11.23
N ALA A 970 -2.13 56.49 12.16
CA ALA A 970 -1.66 56.86 13.48
C ALA A 970 -0.75 55.80 14.08
N LEU A 971 0.27 56.25 14.80
CA LEU A 971 1.16 55.45 15.63
C LEU A 971 1.39 56.23 16.93
N ALA A 972 1.14 55.61 18.08
CA ALA A 972 1.38 56.21 19.39
C ALA A 972 2.55 55.49 20.08
N ASP A 973 3.57 56.26 20.43
CA ASP A 973 4.85 55.72 20.89
C ASP A 973 4.97 55.78 22.42
N PRO A 974 5.46 54.71 23.06
CA PRO A 974 6.10 54.82 24.37
C PRO A 974 7.46 55.55 24.22
N GLU A 975 7.79 56.50 25.09
CA GLU A 975 9.04 57.29 24.99
C GLU A 975 10.32 56.43 25.17
N SER A 976 10.21 55.26 25.81
CA SER A 976 11.32 54.36 26.06
C SER A 976 10.86 52.92 26.31
N GLY A 977 11.81 51.99 26.23
CA GLY A 977 11.65 50.63 26.71
C GLY A 977 12.99 49.96 26.98
N VAL A 978 12.93 48.89 27.76
CA VAL A 978 14.12 48.17 28.20
C VAL A 978 14.35 46.92 27.35
N THR A 979 15.62 46.57 27.10
CA THR A 979 15.97 45.33 26.41
C THR A 979 15.39 44.11 27.16
N GLY A 980 14.77 43.18 26.42
CA GLY A 980 14.06 42.03 26.97
C GLY A 980 12.74 42.33 27.68
N GLY A 981 12.26 43.57 27.62
CA GLY A 981 10.93 43.98 28.11
C GLY A 981 9.89 44.06 26.98
N GLU A 982 8.62 43.94 27.35
CA GLU A 982 7.50 44.17 26.43
C GLU A 982 7.10 45.64 26.37
N VAL A 983 6.76 46.08 25.16
CA VAL A 983 6.28 47.42 24.87
C VAL A 983 4.96 47.34 24.10
N THR A 984 4.00 48.21 24.42
CA THR A 984 2.68 48.23 23.76
C THR A 984 2.57 49.46 22.89
N ILE A 985 2.22 49.26 21.61
CA ILE A 985 2.26 50.29 20.57
C ILE A 985 0.89 50.36 19.89
N SER A 986 0.17 51.46 20.11
CA SER A 986 -1.12 51.69 19.46
C SER A 986 -0.90 52.12 18.01
N ASN A 987 -1.53 51.44 17.07
CA ASN A 987 -1.41 51.71 15.63
C ASN A 987 -2.78 51.68 14.95
N THR A 988 -2.97 52.56 13.97
CA THR A 988 -4.20 52.66 13.17
C THR A 988 -3.86 52.56 11.69
N VAL A 989 -4.48 51.59 11.02
CA VAL A 989 -4.47 51.42 9.56
C VAL A 989 -5.86 51.74 9.02
N THR A 990 -5.92 52.40 7.87
CA THR A 990 -7.17 52.69 7.16
C THR A 990 -7.11 52.21 5.72
N ALA A 991 -8.26 51.94 5.10
CA ALA A 991 -8.39 51.83 3.65
C ALA A 991 -9.05 53.09 3.08
N ALA A 992 -8.62 53.58 1.91
CA ALA A 992 -9.20 54.79 1.32
C ALA A 992 -10.71 54.61 1.00
N PRO A 993 -11.55 55.65 1.18
CA PRO A 993 -12.99 55.56 0.92
C PRO A 993 -13.36 55.29 -0.54
N THR A 994 -12.48 55.62 -1.47
CA THR A 994 -12.67 55.45 -2.92
C THR A 994 -12.09 54.14 -3.46
N GLY A 995 -11.43 53.33 -2.61
CA GLY A 995 -10.84 52.05 -2.97
C GLY A 995 -11.78 50.86 -2.79
N GLY A 996 -11.28 49.67 -3.07
CA GLY A 996 -11.93 48.40 -2.74
C GLY A 996 -11.73 48.00 -1.28
N ASN A 997 -12.40 46.91 -0.88
CA ASN A 997 -12.12 46.29 0.42
C ASN A 997 -10.80 45.52 0.34
N ALA A 998 -9.95 45.69 1.34
CA ALA A 998 -8.75 44.89 1.48
C ALA A 998 -9.09 43.52 2.07
N GLY A 999 -8.44 42.48 1.52
CA GLY A 999 -8.41 41.15 2.09
C GLY A 999 -7.51 41.10 3.33
N SER A 1000 -7.01 39.92 3.66
CA SER A 1000 -6.13 39.77 4.82
C SER A 1000 -4.73 40.30 4.57
N PHE A 1001 -4.18 41.06 5.51
CA PHE A 1001 -2.81 41.59 5.45
C PHE A 1001 -2.20 41.72 6.84
N TYR A 1002 -0.91 42.04 6.90
CA TYR A 1002 -0.18 42.28 8.14
C TYR A 1002 0.32 43.72 8.23
N VAL A 1003 0.21 44.31 9.42
CA VAL A 1003 0.95 45.52 9.79
C VAL A 1003 2.23 45.10 10.52
N GLY A 1004 3.38 45.55 10.05
CA GLY A 1004 4.67 45.36 10.71
C GLY A 1004 5.10 46.58 11.50
N ILE A 1005 5.57 46.38 12.73
CA ILE A 1005 6.07 47.43 13.63
C ILE A 1005 7.58 47.32 13.74
N TYR A 1006 8.30 48.41 13.52
CA TYR A 1006 9.76 48.43 13.33
C TYR A 1006 10.46 49.47 14.19
N LEU A 1007 11.69 49.18 14.60
CA LEU A 1007 12.66 50.17 15.07
C LEU A 1007 13.75 50.38 14.02
N SER A 1008 13.93 51.63 13.61
CA SER A 1008 14.99 52.06 12.72
C SER A 1008 16.04 52.89 13.45
N THR A 1009 17.27 52.85 12.96
CA THR A 1009 18.35 53.77 13.39
C THR A 1009 18.27 55.15 12.74
N ASP A 1010 17.41 55.32 11.72
CA ASP A 1010 17.15 56.60 11.07
C ASP A 1010 15.65 56.85 10.87
N ALA A 1011 15.29 58.02 10.34
CA ALA A 1011 13.89 58.44 10.20
C ALA A 1011 13.17 57.78 9.00
N THR A 1012 13.80 56.85 8.30
CA THR A 1012 13.24 56.13 7.16
C THR A 1012 12.85 54.73 7.59
N ILE A 1013 11.56 54.41 7.51
CA ILE A 1013 11.04 53.11 7.91
C ILE A 1013 10.93 52.21 6.69
N THR A 1014 11.57 51.04 6.76
CA THR A 1014 11.64 50.04 5.70
C THR A 1014 11.53 48.64 6.30
N THR A 1015 11.28 47.64 5.44
CA THR A 1015 11.26 46.24 5.88
C THR A 1015 12.63 45.67 6.26
N ALA A 1016 13.72 46.44 6.08
CA ALA A 1016 15.07 46.08 6.50
C ALA A 1016 15.39 46.48 7.95
N ASP A 1017 14.56 47.32 8.57
CA ASP A 1017 14.70 47.74 9.96
C ASP A 1017 14.36 46.61 10.94
N THR A 1018 14.60 46.83 12.24
CA THR A 1018 14.39 45.79 13.25
C THR A 1018 12.89 45.59 13.48
N LEU A 1019 12.32 44.50 12.97
CA LEU A 1019 10.93 44.12 13.23
C LEU A 1019 10.73 43.79 14.71
N LEU A 1020 9.85 44.54 15.36
CA LEU A 1020 9.47 44.35 16.77
C LEU A 1020 8.22 43.48 16.93
N GLY A 1021 7.23 43.65 16.04
CA GLY A 1021 5.94 42.99 16.20
C GLY A 1021 5.10 43.00 14.92
N LEU A 1022 4.12 42.10 14.88
CA LEU A 1022 3.20 41.93 13.76
C LEU A 1022 1.75 41.98 14.25
N ARG A 1023 0.90 42.61 13.45
CA ARG A 1023 -0.55 42.60 13.64
C ARG A 1023 -1.21 42.07 12.37
N TYR A 1024 -2.03 41.03 12.52
CA TYR A 1024 -2.80 40.46 11.42
C TYR A 1024 -4.20 41.09 11.35
N LEU A 1025 -4.64 41.45 10.14
CA LEU A 1025 -6.03 41.83 9.86
C LEU A 1025 -6.61 40.85 8.84
N THR A 1026 -7.83 40.38 9.08
CA THR A 1026 -8.53 39.47 8.15
C THR A 1026 -9.13 40.20 6.95
N SER A 1027 -9.53 41.45 7.13
CA SER A 1027 -10.11 42.32 6.11
C SER A 1027 -10.16 43.75 6.62
N LEU A 1028 -10.20 44.72 5.71
CA LEU A 1028 -10.50 46.12 6.01
C LEU A 1028 -11.42 46.69 4.95
N SER A 1029 -12.58 47.19 5.34
CA SER A 1029 -13.56 47.73 4.39
C SER A 1029 -13.10 49.09 3.86
N ALA A 1030 -13.50 49.44 2.63
CA ALA A 1030 -13.20 50.77 2.08
C ALA A 1030 -13.72 51.89 3.01
N GLY A 1031 -12.84 52.82 3.38
CA GLY A 1031 -13.12 53.92 4.31
C GLY A 1031 -13.13 53.54 5.79
N GLU A 1032 -12.86 52.28 6.13
CA GLU A 1032 -12.74 51.81 7.51
C GLU A 1032 -11.32 52.07 8.04
N ALA A 1033 -11.24 52.53 9.30
CA ALA A 1033 -9.99 52.69 10.03
C ALA A 1033 -10.05 51.85 11.32
N ILE A 1034 -9.02 51.03 11.57
CA ILE A 1034 -8.98 50.14 12.74
C ILE A 1034 -7.73 50.41 13.57
N ALA A 1035 -7.95 50.98 14.77
CA ALA A 1035 -6.95 51.12 15.81
C ALA A 1035 -6.79 49.81 16.62
N HIS A 1036 -5.57 49.46 16.99
CA HIS A 1036 -5.28 48.35 17.91
C HIS A 1036 -3.93 48.55 18.60
N ASP A 1037 -3.79 47.94 19.77
CA ASP A 1037 -2.53 47.89 20.52
C ASP A 1037 -1.72 46.64 20.16
N THR A 1038 -0.49 46.82 19.70
CA THR A 1038 0.41 45.72 19.37
C THR A 1038 1.50 45.63 20.44
N SER A 1039 1.48 44.54 21.22
CA SER A 1039 2.55 44.22 22.16
C SER A 1039 3.74 43.62 21.41
N ALA A 1040 4.93 44.12 21.69
CA ALA A 1040 6.18 43.69 21.07
C ALA A 1040 7.29 43.55 22.11
N LEU A 1041 8.16 42.55 21.92
CA LEU A 1041 9.32 42.34 22.78
C LEU A 1041 10.53 43.09 22.22
N ILE A 1042 11.19 43.90 23.03
CA ILE A 1042 12.45 44.54 22.65
C ILE A 1042 13.56 43.50 22.75
N PRO A 1043 14.29 43.18 21.66
CA PRO A 1043 15.33 42.16 21.71
C PRO A 1043 16.41 42.47 22.75
N THR A 1044 16.88 41.44 23.49
CA THR A 1044 17.99 41.59 24.46
C THR A 1044 19.33 41.90 23.80
N SER A 1045 19.45 41.68 22.49
CA SER A 1045 20.63 41.97 21.68
C SER A 1045 20.64 43.39 21.09
N LEU A 1046 19.58 44.17 21.27
CA LEU A 1046 19.49 45.51 20.71
C LEU A 1046 20.41 46.46 21.50
N LYS A 1047 21.17 47.30 20.78
CA LYS A 1047 22.09 48.24 21.43
C LYS A 1047 21.29 49.34 22.15
N PRO A 1048 21.72 49.78 23.34
CA PRO A 1048 21.10 50.92 24.01
C PRO A 1048 21.30 52.19 23.18
N GLY A 1049 20.26 53.02 23.08
CA GLY A 1049 20.30 54.22 22.25
C GLY A 1049 18.93 54.72 21.80
N ILE A 1050 18.94 55.77 20.98
CA ILE A 1050 17.72 56.37 20.42
C ILE A 1050 17.45 55.77 19.04
N TYR A 1051 16.24 55.25 18.84
CA TYR A 1051 15.72 54.68 17.60
C TYR A 1051 14.50 55.48 17.13
N TYR A 1052 14.01 55.19 15.92
CA TYR A 1052 12.73 55.69 15.40
C TYR A 1052 11.74 54.54 15.31
N LEU A 1053 10.55 54.72 15.90
CA LEU A 1053 9.47 53.74 15.78
C LEU A 1053 8.71 53.96 14.48
N GLY A 1054 8.35 52.89 13.80
CA GLY A 1054 7.62 52.95 12.54
C GLY A 1054 6.66 51.79 12.33
N ALA A 1055 5.71 51.97 11.42
CA ALA A 1055 4.79 50.92 11.03
C ALA A 1055 4.60 50.89 9.50
N ILE A 1056 4.42 49.69 8.96
CA ILE A 1056 4.17 49.45 7.53
C ILE A 1056 2.90 48.61 7.40
N ALA A 1057 1.85 49.16 6.78
CA ALA A 1057 0.68 48.39 6.37
C ALA A 1057 1.05 47.46 5.20
N ASP A 1058 0.45 46.28 5.17
CA ASP A 1058 0.76 45.22 4.19
C ASP A 1058 2.26 45.08 3.87
N TYR A 1059 3.08 44.92 4.91
CA TYR A 1059 4.55 44.95 4.77
C TYR A 1059 5.13 43.87 3.83
N LYS A 1060 4.32 42.88 3.41
CA LYS A 1060 4.66 41.81 2.47
C LYS A 1060 4.14 42.05 1.05
N ASN A 1061 3.44 43.15 0.80
CA ASN A 1061 2.82 43.47 -0.49
C ASN A 1061 1.83 42.36 -0.93
N SER A 1062 1.04 41.82 0.02
CA SER A 1062 0.12 40.69 -0.19
C SER A 1062 -1.22 41.12 -0.78
N VAL A 1063 -1.59 42.39 -0.63
CA VAL A 1063 -2.79 43.00 -1.20
C VAL A 1063 -2.34 43.86 -2.38
N ILE A 1064 -3.01 43.72 -3.53
CA ILE A 1064 -2.72 44.59 -4.69
C ILE A 1064 -3.43 45.91 -4.44
N GLU A 1065 -2.67 46.99 -4.31
CA GLU A 1065 -3.20 48.29 -3.93
C GLU A 1065 -3.22 49.27 -5.10
N SER A 1066 -4.07 50.29 -5.01
CA SER A 1066 -4.07 51.36 -6.03
C SER A 1066 -2.89 52.32 -5.89
N ASP A 1067 -2.25 52.37 -4.71
CA ASP A 1067 -1.01 53.07 -4.43
C ASP A 1067 -0.21 52.25 -3.41
N GLU A 1068 0.90 51.65 -3.84
CA GLU A 1068 1.76 50.82 -2.99
C GLU A 1068 2.80 51.65 -2.20
N THR A 1069 2.80 52.98 -2.38
CA THR A 1069 3.88 53.85 -1.88
C THR A 1069 3.54 54.56 -0.58
N ASN A 1070 2.31 54.44 -0.08
CA ASN A 1070 1.79 55.21 1.04
C ASN A 1070 1.51 54.35 2.31
N ASN A 1071 1.96 53.10 2.32
CA ASN A 1071 1.75 52.15 3.42
C ASN A 1071 2.57 52.43 4.69
N VAL A 1072 3.58 53.30 4.61
CA VAL A 1072 4.58 53.52 5.67
C VAL A 1072 4.22 54.75 6.51
N LEU A 1073 4.30 54.62 7.84
CA LEU A 1073 4.20 55.74 8.78
C LEU A 1073 5.37 55.73 9.77
N LEU A 1074 6.07 56.87 9.84
CA LEU A 1074 7.08 57.17 10.85
C LEU A 1074 6.40 57.70 12.13
N GLY A 1075 6.75 57.13 13.27
CA GLY A 1075 6.39 57.62 14.61
C GLY A 1075 7.49 58.48 15.24
N GLY A 1076 7.54 58.48 16.56
CA GLY A 1076 8.47 59.24 17.38
C GLY A 1076 9.80 58.53 17.65
N GLN A 1077 10.66 59.24 18.39
CA GLN A 1077 11.91 58.67 18.89
C GLN A 1077 11.63 57.74 20.08
N PHE A 1078 12.29 56.59 20.06
CA PHE A 1078 12.15 55.52 21.04
C PHE A 1078 13.50 55.25 21.69
N THR A 1079 13.60 55.43 23.02
CA THR A 1079 14.86 55.17 23.74
C THR A 1079 14.92 53.72 24.22
N VAL A 1080 15.90 52.96 23.73
CA VAL A 1080 16.22 51.61 24.20
C VAL A 1080 17.22 51.70 25.35
N ILE A 1081 16.82 51.18 26.51
CA ILE A 1081 17.63 51.14 27.73
C ILE A 1081 18.20 49.73 27.91
N GLY A 1082 19.53 49.63 28.00
CA GLY A 1082 20.25 48.36 28.19
C GLY A 1082 20.51 47.98 29.65
N PRO A 1083 21.00 46.75 29.88
CA PRO A 1083 21.44 46.30 31.20
C PRO A 1083 22.69 47.06 31.70
N ASP A 1084 22.98 46.90 33.00
CA ASP A 1084 24.18 47.42 33.68
C ASP A 1084 24.53 46.44 34.82
N LEU A 1085 25.64 45.72 34.67
CA LEU A 1085 26.11 44.59 35.45
C LEU A 1085 27.36 44.99 36.23
N THR A 1086 27.26 44.91 37.55
CA THR A 1086 28.36 45.22 38.46
C THR A 1086 28.72 43.99 39.29
N VAL A 1087 30.00 43.90 39.69
CA VAL A 1087 30.39 43.06 40.82
C VAL A 1087 30.37 43.94 42.08
N SER A 1088 29.57 43.57 43.08
CA SER A 1088 29.36 44.38 44.29
C SER A 1088 30.07 43.84 45.54
N ALA A 1089 30.49 42.57 45.51
CA ALA A 1089 31.29 41.97 46.59
C ALA A 1089 32.13 40.80 46.09
N VAL A 1090 33.36 40.72 46.59
CA VAL A 1090 34.27 39.58 46.42
C VAL A 1090 34.93 39.28 47.78
N SER A 1091 34.86 38.03 48.24
CA SER A 1091 35.52 37.61 49.48
C SER A 1091 36.09 36.19 49.40
N GLY A 1092 37.22 35.96 50.07
CA GLY A 1092 37.89 34.67 50.14
C GLY A 1092 38.70 34.52 51.43
N PRO A 1093 39.41 33.39 51.64
CA PRO A 1093 40.16 33.13 52.85
C PRO A 1093 41.33 34.12 53.04
N ALA A 1094 41.70 34.41 54.29
CA ALA A 1094 42.79 35.32 54.63
C ALA A 1094 44.19 34.75 54.33
N SER A 1095 44.33 33.42 54.29
CA SER A 1095 45.56 32.73 53.92
C SER A 1095 45.26 31.41 53.20
N SER A 1096 46.21 30.97 52.39
CA SER A 1096 46.17 29.64 51.76
C SER A 1096 47.57 29.17 51.38
N GLY A 1097 47.72 27.87 51.17
CA GLY A 1097 48.94 27.30 50.57
C GLY A 1097 48.99 27.51 49.06
N THR A 1098 50.17 27.48 48.47
CA THR A 1098 50.33 27.35 47.01
C THR A 1098 49.77 26.00 46.54
N ASN A 1099 49.10 25.95 45.37
CA ASN A 1099 48.45 24.74 44.83
C ASN A 1099 47.24 24.22 45.64
N ALA A 1100 46.44 25.13 46.20
CA ALA A 1100 45.23 24.81 46.96
C ALA A 1100 43.95 25.28 46.26
N ASN A 1101 42.85 24.56 46.51
CA ASN A 1101 41.51 25.01 46.13
C ASN A 1101 40.95 25.89 47.25
N ILE A 1102 40.51 27.10 46.90
CA ILE A 1102 39.91 28.06 47.81
C ILE A 1102 38.48 28.38 47.36
N ALA A 1103 37.57 28.58 48.31
CA ALA A 1103 36.24 29.08 48.01
C ALA A 1103 36.26 30.61 47.98
N ILE A 1104 35.81 31.20 46.88
CA ILE A 1104 35.66 32.65 46.70
C ILE A 1104 34.17 32.98 46.55
N SER A 1105 33.63 33.74 47.49
CA SER A 1105 32.28 34.28 47.40
C SER A 1105 32.27 35.51 46.51
N THR A 1106 31.36 35.55 45.54
CA THR A 1106 31.17 36.70 44.64
C THR A 1106 29.72 37.10 44.55
N THR A 1107 29.42 38.39 44.48
CA THR A 1107 28.08 38.93 44.23
C THR A 1107 28.08 39.78 42.98
N VAL A 1108 27.27 39.39 41.99
CA VAL A 1108 26.97 40.15 40.78
C VAL A 1108 25.61 40.81 40.94
N ALA A 1109 25.44 42.05 40.49
CA ALA A 1109 24.18 42.80 40.54
C ALA A 1109 23.89 43.44 39.18
N ALA A 1110 22.63 43.40 38.77
CA ALA A 1110 22.13 44.14 37.62
C ALA A 1110 21.40 45.39 38.12
N SER A 1111 21.60 46.54 37.49
CA SER A 1111 20.95 47.79 37.84
C SER A 1111 19.43 47.68 37.75
N ALA A 1112 18.72 48.22 38.75
CA ALA A 1112 17.25 48.22 38.78
C ALA A 1112 16.64 49.18 37.75
N SER A 1113 17.41 50.16 37.27
CA SER A 1113 17.01 51.08 36.21
C SER A 1113 17.48 50.67 34.82
N GLY A 1114 18.17 49.53 34.69
CA GLY A 1114 18.65 48.97 33.42
C GLY A 1114 17.66 47.99 32.79
N GLY A 1115 18.02 47.47 31.63
CA GLY A 1115 17.31 46.38 30.94
C GLY A 1115 17.75 44.99 31.39
N ASN A 1116 17.09 43.96 30.83
CA ASN A 1116 17.47 42.57 31.09
C ASN A 1116 18.74 42.23 30.32
N ALA A 1117 19.71 41.64 31.01
CA ALA A 1117 20.93 41.12 30.40
C ALA A 1117 20.71 39.74 29.80
N GLY A 1118 21.24 39.53 28.60
CA GLY A 1118 21.43 38.20 28.02
C GLY A 1118 22.54 37.41 28.74
N SER A 1119 22.99 36.29 28.17
CA SER A 1119 24.05 35.48 28.77
C SER A 1119 25.40 36.21 28.84
N PHE A 1120 26.12 36.08 29.96
CA PHE A 1120 27.46 36.66 30.17
C PHE A 1120 28.32 35.79 31.11
N ASP A 1121 29.62 36.06 31.16
CA ASP A 1121 30.59 35.34 32.00
C ASP A 1121 31.30 36.28 32.98
N MET A 1122 31.62 35.76 34.18
CA MET A 1122 32.45 36.42 35.19
C MET A 1122 33.72 35.60 35.44
N ASN A 1123 34.87 36.27 35.48
CA ASN A 1123 36.15 35.65 35.84
C ASN A 1123 36.63 36.12 37.22
N ILE A 1124 37.26 35.22 37.98
CA ILE A 1124 37.88 35.51 39.28
C ILE A 1124 39.40 35.51 39.12
N TYR A 1125 40.04 36.53 39.69
CA TYR A 1125 41.45 36.84 39.53
C TYR A 1125 42.19 36.91 40.87
N LEU A 1126 43.48 36.61 40.80
CA LEU A 1126 44.48 36.87 41.83
C LEU A 1126 45.44 37.94 41.31
N SER A 1127 45.53 39.08 42.01
CA SER A 1127 46.34 40.25 41.60
C SER A 1127 47.42 40.58 42.63
N THR A 1128 48.52 41.18 42.17
CA THR A 1128 49.57 41.73 43.03
C THR A 1128 49.25 43.13 43.54
N ASP A 1129 48.22 43.80 43.01
CA ASP A 1129 47.79 45.12 43.43
C ASP A 1129 46.25 45.20 43.57
N SER A 1130 45.75 46.36 44.00
CA SER A 1130 44.33 46.55 44.31
C SER A 1130 43.46 46.84 43.08
N THR A 1131 44.02 46.79 41.88
CA THR A 1131 43.33 47.03 40.60
C THR A 1131 43.15 45.72 39.88
N ILE A 1132 41.91 45.32 39.63
CA ILE A 1132 41.62 44.03 39.00
C ILE A 1132 41.43 44.23 37.50
N THR A 1133 42.29 43.60 36.73
CA THR A 1133 42.35 43.70 35.27
C THR A 1133 42.45 42.31 34.64
N THR A 1134 42.24 42.23 33.34
CA THR A 1134 42.39 40.97 32.60
C THR A 1134 43.84 40.47 32.51
N SER A 1135 44.83 41.29 32.90
CA SER A 1135 46.24 40.92 32.95
C SER A 1135 46.61 40.15 34.23
N ASP A 1136 45.74 40.19 35.25
CA ASP A 1136 45.92 39.45 36.49
C ASP A 1136 45.73 37.95 36.29
N ARG A 1137 46.11 37.15 37.29
CA ARG A 1137 46.07 35.70 37.16
C ARG A 1137 44.64 35.20 37.37
N LYS A 1138 43.98 34.74 36.31
CA LYS A 1138 42.68 34.04 36.44
C LYS A 1138 42.82 32.75 37.25
N ILE A 1139 41.96 32.58 38.26
CA ILE A 1139 41.94 31.43 39.18
C ILE A 1139 40.57 30.72 39.23
N GLY A 1140 39.51 31.33 38.70
CA GLY A 1140 38.16 30.76 38.63
C GLY A 1140 37.26 31.48 37.61
N PHE A 1141 36.07 30.95 37.36
CA PHE A 1141 35.04 31.58 36.51
C PHE A 1141 33.63 31.12 36.88
N ARG A 1142 32.61 31.88 36.45
CA ARG A 1142 31.18 31.59 36.60
C ARG A 1142 30.40 32.12 35.40
N SER A 1143 29.49 31.32 34.86
CA SER A 1143 28.64 31.67 33.72
C SER A 1143 27.20 31.97 34.12
N PHE A 1144 26.55 32.88 33.39
CA PHE A 1144 25.17 33.32 33.60
C PHE A 1144 24.38 33.15 32.30
N THR A 1145 23.16 32.60 32.37
CA THR A 1145 22.26 32.46 31.20
C THR A 1145 21.45 33.73 30.91
N GLY A 1146 21.62 34.78 31.72
CA GLY A 1146 20.82 36.00 31.72
C GLY A 1146 20.59 36.53 33.13
N MET A 1147 20.29 37.83 33.24
CA MET A 1147 20.01 38.46 34.52
C MET A 1147 18.95 39.54 34.34
N ALA A 1148 17.87 39.45 35.12
CA ALA A 1148 16.80 40.43 35.10
C ALA A 1148 17.26 41.76 35.73
N ALA A 1149 16.71 42.88 35.26
CA ALA A 1149 16.95 44.19 35.86
C ALA A 1149 16.70 44.18 37.37
N GLY A 1150 17.63 44.75 38.15
CA GLY A 1150 17.56 44.78 39.62
C GLY A 1150 17.87 43.47 40.34
N ALA A 1151 18.16 42.38 39.62
CA ALA A 1151 18.51 41.12 40.25
C ALA A 1151 19.92 41.16 40.87
N THR A 1152 20.17 40.30 41.85
CA THR A 1152 21.49 40.06 42.44
C THR A 1152 21.76 38.57 42.56
N SER A 1153 23.02 38.15 42.38
CA SER A 1153 23.42 36.75 42.37
C SER A 1153 24.72 36.52 43.15
N THR A 1154 24.60 35.95 44.35
CA THR A 1154 25.74 35.60 45.23
C THR A 1154 26.02 34.11 45.18
N ALA A 1155 27.29 33.72 44.98
CA ALA A 1155 27.69 32.32 45.05
C ALA A 1155 29.18 32.14 45.40
N ASP A 1156 29.48 31.02 46.06
CA ASP A 1156 30.85 30.57 46.31
C ASP A 1156 31.35 29.76 45.10
N THR A 1157 32.46 30.22 44.53
CA THR A 1157 33.15 29.55 43.42
C THR A 1157 34.45 28.95 43.93
N VAL A 1158 34.66 27.66 43.66
CA VAL A 1158 35.93 27.01 43.98
C VAL A 1158 36.98 27.45 42.95
N ALA A 1159 37.94 28.26 43.38
CA ALA A 1159 39.06 28.73 42.59
C ALA A 1159 40.33 27.94 42.95
N ASN A 1160 41.15 27.62 41.96
CA ASN A 1160 42.42 26.93 42.17
C ASN A 1160 43.57 27.93 42.14
N ILE A 1161 44.40 27.96 43.18
CA ILE A 1161 45.67 28.70 43.17
C ILE A 1161 46.70 27.86 42.41
N PRO A 1162 47.18 28.28 41.22
CA PRO A 1162 48.08 27.46 40.43
C PRO A 1162 49.45 27.24 41.09
N VAL A 1163 50.14 26.17 40.68
CA VAL A 1163 51.54 25.92 41.05
C VAL A 1163 52.46 27.03 40.48
N GLY A 1164 53.47 27.43 41.25
CA GLY A 1164 54.49 28.39 40.81
C GLY A 1164 54.25 29.86 41.18
N ILE A 1165 53.18 30.17 41.94
CA ILE A 1165 52.97 31.51 42.48
C ILE A 1165 53.87 31.70 43.72
N PRO A 1166 54.74 32.73 43.77
CA PRO A 1166 55.58 32.99 44.93
C PRO A 1166 54.75 33.24 46.19
N PRO A 1167 55.20 32.77 47.37
CA PRO A 1167 54.61 33.17 48.64
C PRO A 1167 54.60 34.69 48.79
N GLY A 1168 53.48 35.24 49.27
CA GLY A 1168 53.26 36.68 49.31
C GLY A 1168 51.78 37.03 49.50
N THR A 1169 51.49 38.32 49.67
CA THR A 1169 50.11 38.83 49.80
C THR A 1169 49.59 39.26 48.44
N TYR A 1170 48.42 38.76 48.08
CA TYR A 1170 47.73 39.05 46.81
C TYR A 1170 46.30 39.55 47.10
N TYR A 1171 45.69 40.22 46.13
CA TYR A 1171 44.26 40.58 46.15
C TYR A 1171 43.43 39.57 45.38
N ILE A 1172 42.25 39.24 45.88
CA ILE A 1172 41.25 38.47 45.13
C ILE A 1172 40.26 39.45 44.50
N GLY A 1173 39.96 39.28 43.22
CA GLY A 1173 39.03 40.16 42.50
C GLY A 1173 38.19 39.40 41.50
N ALA A 1174 37.18 40.07 40.94
CA ALA A 1174 36.39 39.54 39.84
C ALA A 1174 36.01 40.62 38.84
N ILE A 1175 35.78 40.20 37.60
CA ILE A 1175 35.28 41.05 36.51
C ILE A 1175 34.09 40.32 35.88
N VAL A 1176 32.94 40.99 35.82
CA VAL A 1176 31.71 40.51 35.15
C VAL A 1176 31.67 40.96 33.70
N ASP A 1177 30.93 40.21 32.87
CA ASP A 1177 30.87 40.34 31.42
C ASP A 1177 32.24 40.54 30.74
N ILE A 1178 33.17 39.65 31.07
CA ILE A 1178 34.59 39.77 30.69
C ILE A 1178 34.84 39.77 29.17
N TYR A 1179 33.85 39.35 28.38
CA TYR A 1179 33.93 39.29 26.93
C TYR A 1179 33.12 40.41 26.24
N ASN A 1180 32.52 41.32 27.01
CA ASN A 1180 31.61 42.38 26.56
C ASN A 1180 30.51 41.80 25.64
N TRP A 1181 29.94 40.65 26.03
CA TRP A 1181 28.89 39.98 25.27
C TRP A 1181 27.55 40.66 25.47
N VAL A 1182 27.36 41.31 26.62
CA VAL A 1182 26.21 42.14 26.91
C VAL A 1182 26.64 43.57 26.70
N THR A 1183 25.97 44.30 25.81
CA THR A 1183 26.24 45.75 25.68
C THR A 1183 25.55 46.47 26.84
N GLU A 1184 26.36 47.05 27.72
CA GLU A 1184 25.91 47.65 28.96
C GLU A 1184 25.75 49.17 28.84
N SER A 1185 24.98 49.77 29.75
CA SER A 1185 24.86 51.22 29.83
C SER A 1185 26.09 51.89 30.46
N ASP A 1186 26.87 51.15 31.27
CA ASP A 1186 28.15 51.59 31.83
C ASP A 1186 29.16 50.44 31.86
N GLU A 1187 29.99 50.34 30.84
CA GLU A 1187 31.03 49.31 30.70
C GLU A 1187 32.23 49.51 31.64
N THR A 1188 32.23 50.55 32.47
CA THR A 1188 33.41 50.92 33.29
C THR A 1188 33.37 50.38 34.71
N ASN A 1189 32.25 49.75 35.12
CA ASN A 1189 31.97 49.39 36.51
C ASN A 1189 31.99 47.86 36.78
N ASN A 1190 32.43 47.06 35.81
CA ASN A 1190 32.36 45.60 35.83
C ASN A 1190 33.38 44.91 36.76
N SER A 1191 34.41 45.62 37.23
CA SER A 1191 35.51 45.05 38.03
C SER A 1191 35.39 45.39 39.51
N PHE A 1192 35.67 44.43 40.40
CA PHE A 1192 35.67 44.65 41.85
C PHE A 1192 36.82 43.92 42.56
N VAL A 1193 37.48 44.61 43.50
CA VAL A 1193 38.55 44.07 44.36
C VAL A 1193 38.00 43.67 45.73
N GLY A 1194 38.28 42.44 46.13
CA GLY A 1194 37.92 41.87 47.43
C GLY A 1194 39.05 41.96 48.47
N ASN A 1195 39.03 41.05 49.45
CA ASN A 1195 40.08 41.01 50.47
C ASN A 1195 41.42 40.48 49.93
N GLN A 1196 42.47 40.75 50.69
CA GLN A 1196 43.78 40.15 50.47
C GLN A 1196 43.83 38.70 50.98
N ILE A 1197 44.67 37.91 50.33
CA ILE A 1197 45.03 36.54 50.70
C ILE A 1197 46.55 36.42 50.80
N THR A 1198 47.05 35.88 51.91
CA THR A 1198 48.48 35.58 52.09
C THR A 1198 48.77 34.15 51.67
N LEU A 1199 49.57 33.99 50.63
CA LEU A 1199 50.06 32.68 50.17
C LEU A 1199 51.32 32.29 50.92
N VAL A 1200 51.29 31.11 51.54
CA VAL A 1200 52.41 30.56 52.32
C VAL A 1200 53.07 29.43 51.53
N GLY A 1201 54.42 29.44 51.45
CA GLY A 1201 55.22 28.40 50.83
C GLY A 1201 55.64 27.30 51.82
N PRO A 1202 56.09 26.13 51.34
CA PRO A 1202 56.54 25.07 52.22
C PRO A 1202 57.90 25.38 52.88
N ASP A 1203 58.00 25.16 54.20
CA ASP A 1203 59.24 25.25 54.98
C ASP A 1203 59.73 23.84 55.36
N LEU A 1204 60.92 23.48 54.88
CA LEU A 1204 61.53 22.16 55.05
C LEU A 1204 62.75 22.25 55.98
N ALA A 1205 62.73 21.47 57.07
CA ALA A 1205 63.84 21.41 58.02
C ALA A 1205 64.44 20.00 58.12
N MET A 1206 65.77 19.91 58.18
CA MET A 1206 66.47 18.67 58.54
C MET A 1206 66.36 18.45 60.04
N SER A 1207 65.65 17.40 60.46
CA SER A 1207 65.36 17.15 61.87
C SER A 1207 66.30 16.14 62.52
N ALA A 1208 66.97 15.29 61.73
CA ALA A 1208 68.01 14.38 62.22
C ALA A 1208 68.94 13.91 61.07
N VAL A 1209 70.21 13.66 61.39
CA VAL A 1209 71.18 12.93 60.57
C VAL A 1209 71.95 11.99 61.49
N SER A 1210 72.20 10.76 61.06
CA SER A 1210 73.02 9.80 61.80
C SER A 1210 73.93 9.00 60.87
N GLU A 1211 75.19 8.86 61.28
CA GLU A 1211 76.26 8.16 60.57
C GLU A 1211 76.93 7.07 61.44
N PRO A 1212 77.62 6.08 60.85
CA PRO A 1212 78.46 5.14 61.58
C PRO A 1212 79.71 5.84 62.11
N ALA A 1213 80.13 5.52 63.34
CA ALA A 1213 81.28 6.17 63.99
C ALA A 1213 82.64 5.90 63.29
N GLN A 1214 82.74 4.87 62.44
CA GLN A 1214 83.93 4.57 61.64
C GLN A 1214 83.53 3.92 60.29
N GLY A 1215 84.31 4.16 59.24
CA GLY A 1215 84.15 3.56 57.91
C GLY A 1215 85.51 3.29 57.26
N GLY A 1216 85.64 2.18 56.53
CA GLY A 1216 86.87 1.83 55.82
C GLY A 1216 87.01 2.56 54.47
N THR A 1217 88.24 2.79 54.02
CA THR A 1217 88.54 3.40 52.72
C THR A 1217 87.95 2.55 51.58
N ASN A 1218 87.19 3.18 50.66
CA ASN A 1218 86.42 2.54 49.58
C ASN A 1218 85.28 1.59 50.01
N GLY A 1219 84.79 1.68 51.26
CA GLY A 1219 83.57 1.00 51.71
C GLY A 1219 82.30 1.87 51.58
N THR A 1220 81.14 1.24 51.53
CA THR A 1220 79.83 1.93 51.56
C THR A 1220 79.50 2.41 52.97
N LEU A 1221 79.24 3.71 53.14
CA LEU A 1221 78.69 4.30 54.36
C LEU A 1221 77.17 4.43 54.23
N THR A 1222 76.42 3.96 55.24
CA THR A 1222 74.97 4.19 55.30
C THR A 1222 74.71 5.37 56.22
N VAL A 1223 74.25 6.48 55.65
CA VAL A 1223 73.77 7.65 56.39
C VAL A 1223 72.25 7.62 56.37
N THR A 1224 71.62 7.79 57.53
CA THR A 1224 70.17 7.98 57.63
C THR A 1224 69.87 9.43 58.00
N ASN A 1225 68.92 10.05 57.29
CA ASN A 1225 68.42 11.39 57.58
C ASN A 1225 66.90 11.42 57.71
N THR A 1226 66.41 12.45 58.41
CA THR A 1226 64.99 12.76 58.52
C THR A 1226 64.77 14.23 58.16
N VAL A 1227 63.82 14.48 57.24
CA VAL A 1227 63.31 15.81 56.90
C VAL A 1227 61.89 15.94 57.42
N SER A 1228 61.60 17.02 58.14
CA SER A 1228 60.25 17.36 58.60
C SER A 1228 59.76 18.62 57.92
N ALA A 1229 58.50 18.64 57.50
CA ALA A 1229 57.79 19.85 57.10
C ALA A 1229 56.98 20.37 58.30
N ALA A 1230 56.87 21.70 58.46
CA ALA A 1230 55.98 22.30 59.47
C ALA A 1230 54.51 21.99 59.15
N ALA A 1231 53.64 21.94 60.16
CA ALA A 1231 52.22 21.57 60.03
C ALA A 1231 51.43 22.46 59.05
N ASP A 1232 51.94 23.65 58.75
CA ASP A 1232 51.29 24.66 57.91
C ASP A 1232 51.97 24.83 56.54
N ALA A 1233 52.91 23.94 56.19
CA ALA A 1233 53.59 23.93 54.89
C ALA A 1233 52.72 23.23 53.83
N GLY A 1234 52.41 23.92 52.73
CA GLY A 1234 51.68 23.32 51.60
C GLY A 1234 52.34 22.06 51.03
N ASN A 1235 51.61 21.30 50.21
CA ASN A 1235 52.09 20.02 49.64
C ASN A 1235 53.43 20.19 48.91
N VAL A 1236 54.49 19.57 49.44
CA VAL A 1236 55.82 19.52 48.82
C VAL A 1236 55.85 18.38 47.81
N THR A 1237 55.97 18.71 46.52
CA THR A 1237 55.96 17.71 45.44
C THR A 1237 57.33 17.12 45.13
N SER A 1238 58.42 17.81 45.47
CA SER A 1238 59.81 17.30 45.34
C SER A 1238 60.80 18.15 46.16
N PHE A 1239 61.78 17.51 46.80
CA PHE A 1239 62.93 18.17 47.43
C PHE A 1239 64.20 17.32 47.26
N SER A 1240 65.37 17.92 47.43
CA SER A 1240 66.66 17.22 47.38
C SER A 1240 67.39 17.39 48.71
N VAL A 1241 68.02 16.33 49.20
CA VAL A 1241 68.92 16.36 50.35
C VAL A 1241 70.32 16.07 49.82
N GLY A 1242 71.27 16.96 50.09
CA GLY A 1242 72.69 16.74 49.79
C GLY A 1242 73.42 16.19 51.01
N PHE A 1243 74.37 15.28 50.78
CA PHE A 1243 75.31 14.76 51.77
C PHE A 1243 76.74 14.97 51.34
#